data_AF-A0A7R8W697-F1
#
_entry.id   AF-A0A7R8W697-F1
#
_cell.length_a   1.000
_cell.length_b   1.000
_cell.length_c   1.000
_cell.angle_alpha   90.00
_cell.angle_beta   90.00
_cell.angle_gamma   90.00
#
_symmetry.space_group_name_H-M   'P 1'
#
loop_
_entity.id
_entity.type
_entity.pdbx_description
1 polymer ?
#
loop_
_entity_poly.entity_id
_entity_poly.type
_entity_poly.pdbx_seq_one_letter_code
_entity_poly.pdbx_strand_id
1 'polypeptide(L)'
;MLVLEAATPTAGNSRKGSLDDGFEEEEMVMDPLSLADLKRPYCAFECSDDGAGYEDDDEASSDDNGGKPTKLFSVAMRLAAKKKRVTSKPPSGSRIKGRVEDDVEKSVKKVLPKLNSSKLRWVSAVAKAISLEDKWDSFDVENLPTENAKRYRYNALRSEWVEEMCTVKMEKEPFNNGAMRECYRLKKLSNFSHNNQWHRDSNNYVAKRYMTPVDREVYFNDVKLQMDAKLWGEEYNRHHPPKKVDIFQMCVLEFVDREGSPLYHIEHFIQGKYIKYNSNSGFVDEAQRHTPQAFTHFTFERSGHELIIVDIQGVGDLYTDPQIHTATDRVFRQCISFPGEGYGDGNLGTRGMALFFHTHICNPICRSLKLTQFDLSPSEKAGLTSLALKQKDSITRVRTNSIDACHSPTDFERANLVDFLRHRTNSLSGGVPLCRRKSSPTEEFRGEAPVPGFFMGHSGRIRTSDSLSSFEQLSISPPESPLGHTHMVEELIKMKARPSDMHTEKSRNPDEISILGHVHLDLAKYHEIGRFNDDPTSEEYDKEAALFHIKIAAELMVVEALVTLSNLYLGLPHDLLTDITVEDTPDNQDIGLAYLERAAARGDRHSMIALAQRLDTGLGLGTQEKNWAVAINWYDRAIRMHTEEESGGCDGNYDHPTYLLMSRQAEMYREGGFELVKQPGRAGDLFSAAADAAMAAGKGRLANKWYMMAEEAWAEVEEEEDEATEEGE
;
A
#
# COMPACT_ATOMS: atom_id res chain seq x y z
N MET A 1 19.11 13.73 -13.36
CA MET A 1 17.67 13.44 -13.46
C MET A 1 17.15 14.08 -14.73
N LEU A 2 16.79 13.29 -15.74
CA LEU A 2 16.24 13.82 -16.99
C LEU A 2 14.71 13.69 -16.98
N VAL A 3 14.04 14.83 -16.86
CA VAL A 3 12.63 14.98 -17.20
C VAL A 3 12.52 15.02 -18.73
N LEU A 4 11.60 14.27 -19.32
CA LEU A 4 11.22 14.44 -20.72
C LEU A 4 9.69 14.47 -20.84
N GLU A 5 9.24 15.44 -21.62
CA GLU A 5 7.84 15.86 -21.75
C GLU A 5 7.00 14.85 -22.52
N ALA A 6 5.70 14.80 -22.22
CA ALA A 6 4.75 14.02 -23.01
C ALA A 6 4.56 14.66 -24.40
N ALA A 7 5.02 13.98 -25.44
CA ALA A 7 4.86 14.44 -26.82
C ALA A 7 3.38 14.59 -27.21
N THR A 8 3.02 15.78 -27.70
CA THR A 8 1.67 16.06 -28.22
C THR A 8 1.47 15.40 -29.59
N PRO A 9 0.27 14.85 -29.91
CA PRO A 9 -0.02 14.35 -31.24
C PRO A 9 -0.16 15.50 -32.24
N THR A 10 0.63 15.47 -33.31
CA THR A 10 0.58 16.47 -34.40
C THR A 10 -0.80 16.54 -35.06
N ALA A 11 -1.29 17.76 -35.27
CA ALA A 11 -2.63 18.01 -35.83
C ALA A 11 -2.77 17.56 -37.31
N GLY A 12 -3.53 16.48 -37.52
CA GLY A 12 -4.00 16.05 -38.85
C GLY A 12 -5.30 16.77 -39.24
N ASN A 13 -5.30 17.43 -40.39
CA ASN A 13 -6.40 18.28 -40.84
C ASN A 13 -7.58 17.47 -41.43
N SER A 14 -8.75 17.44 -40.78
CA SER A 14 -9.97 16.83 -41.34
C SER A 14 -11.25 17.64 -41.07
N ARG A 15 -12.07 17.76 -42.11
CA ARG A 15 -13.23 18.67 -42.22
C ARG A 15 -14.34 18.37 -41.20
N LYS A 16 -14.99 19.44 -40.70
CA LYS A 16 -16.26 19.37 -39.97
C LYS A 16 -17.34 18.69 -40.82
N GLY A 17 -17.94 17.63 -40.29
CA GLY A 17 -19.23 17.08 -40.72
C GLY A 17 -20.05 16.79 -39.47
N SER A 18 -21.14 17.54 -39.28
CA SER A 18 -22.05 17.37 -38.13
C SER A 18 -23.10 16.32 -38.45
N LEU A 19 -23.09 15.22 -37.69
CA LEU A 19 -24.25 14.34 -37.52
C LEU A 19 -24.39 14.08 -36.02
N ASP A 20 -25.48 14.59 -35.48
CA ASP A 20 -25.88 14.51 -34.08
C ASP A 20 -27.03 13.50 -34.00
N ASP A 21 -26.69 12.24 -33.70
CA ASP A 21 -27.64 11.15 -33.50
C ASP A 21 -27.51 10.65 -32.05
N GLY A 22 -28.40 11.14 -31.19
CA GLY A 22 -28.46 10.76 -29.79
C GLY A 22 -28.93 9.32 -29.60
N PHE A 23 -28.02 8.43 -29.24
CA PHE A 23 -28.35 7.12 -28.65
C PHE A 23 -28.27 7.20 -27.12
N GLU A 24 -29.40 7.01 -26.46
CA GLU A 24 -29.43 6.77 -25.01
C GLU A 24 -28.81 5.39 -24.72
N GLU A 25 -27.60 5.36 -24.19
CA GLU A 25 -26.98 4.11 -23.73
C GLU A 25 -27.62 3.65 -22.40
N GLU A 26 -28.48 2.62 -22.46
CA GLU A 26 -28.86 1.87 -21.25
C GLU A 26 -27.63 1.17 -20.65
N GLU A 27 -27.11 1.71 -19.54
CA GLU A 27 -25.92 1.24 -18.84
C GLU A 27 -26.16 -0.17 -18.22
N MET A 28 -25.72 -1.20 -18.95
CA MET A 28 -25.93 -2.60 -18.56
C MET A 28 -24.97 -3.02 -17.44
N VAL A 29 -25.40 -2.87 -16.18
CA VAL A 29 -24.64 -3.30 -15.00
C VAL A 29 -24.52 -4.83 -14.95
N MET A 30 -23.35 -5.32 -15.38
CA MET A 30 -22.87 -6.68 -15.17
C MET A 30 -22.12 -6.74 -13.83
N ASP A 31 -22.41 -7.75 -13.01
CA ASP A 31 -21.58 -8.06 -11.86
C ASP A 31 -20.30 -8.77 -12.34
N PRO A 32 -19.10 -8.31 -11.95
CA PRO A 32 -17.85 -8.92 -12.38
C PRO A 32 -17.75 -10.36 -11.87
N LEU A 33 -17.11 -11.23 -12.66
CA LEU A 33 -16.80 -12.60 -12.26
C LEU A 33 -15.96 -12.59 -10.98
N SER A 34 -16.36 -13.38 -9.99
CA SER A 34 -15.63 -13.46 -8.73
C SER A 34 -14.39 -14.34 -8.91
N LEU A 35 -13.32 -14.07 -8.15
CA LEU A 35 -12.18 -14.99 -8.11
C LEU A 35 -12.56 -16.39 -7.58
N ALA A 36 -13.73 -16.57 -6.96
CA ALA A 36 -14.26 -17.88 -6.59
C ALA A 36 -14.69 -18.72 -7.81
N ASP A 37 -15.05 -18.10 -8.94
CA ASP A 37 -15.34 -18.81 -10.19
C ASP A 37 -14.09 -19.47 -10.81
N LEU A 38 -12.89 -19.01 -10.40
CA LEU A 38 -11.59 -19.57 -10.76
C LEU A 38 -11.03 -20.57 -9.74
N LYS A 39 -11.75 -20.85 -8.63
CA LYS A 39 -11.26 -21.70 -7.52
C LYS A 39 -11.54 -23.19 -7.65
N ARG A 40 -12.07 -23.69 -8.76
CA ARG A 40 -12.22 -25.14 -8.95
C ARG A 40 -10.87 -25.79 -9.30
N PRO A 41 -10.23 -26.56 -8.41
CA PRO A 41 -9.18 -27.47 -8.85
C PRO A 41 -9.79 -28.50 -9.80
N TYR A 42 -9.11 -28.76 -10.90
CA TYR A 42 -9.33 -29.97 -11.70
C TYR A 42 -8.72 -31.15 -10.93
N CYS A 43 -9.54 -32.04 -10.36
CA CYS A 43 -9.30 -33.49 -10.34
C CYS A 43 -10.41 -34.27 -9.62
N ALA A 44 -10.44 -35.58 -9.90
CA ALA A 44 -11.16 -36.66 -9.21
C ALA A 44 -12.69 -36.53 -9.09
N PHE A 45 -13.40 -37.24 -9.97
CA PHE A 45 -14.72 -37.77 -9.67
C PHE A 45 -14.54 -38.86 -8.60
N GLU A 46 -15.03 -38.66 -7.39
CA GLU A 46 -15.16 -39.77 -6.43
C GLU A 46 -16.23 -40.74 -6.95
N CYS A 47 -15.86 -42.01 -7.09
CA CYS A 47 -16.81 -43.09 -7.35
C CYS A 47 -17.36 -43.61 -6.03
N SER A 48 -18.68 -43.53 -5.87
CA SER A 48 -19.47 -44.37 -4.98
C SER A 48 -20.74 -44.74 -5.76
N ASP A 49 -20.76 -45.88 -6.47
CA ASP A 49 -20.94 -47.25 -5.96
C ASP A 49 -22.43 -47.62 -5.92
N ASP A 50 -22.89 -48.18 -7.05
CA ASP A 50 -24.18 -48.87 -7.21
C ASP A 50 -23.88 -50.16 -8.01
N GLY A 51 -23.76 -51.28 -7.31
CA GLY A 51 -23.32 -52.55 -7.90
C GLY A 51 -24.45 -53.45 -8.43
N ALA A 52 -24.34 -53.87 -9.70
CA ALA A 52 -24.85 -55.10 -10.33
C ALA A 52 -24.65 -55.00 -11.87
N GLY A 53 -24.18 -55.98 -12.63
CA GLY A 53 -23.63 -57.32 -12.36
C GLY A 53 -23.74 -58.21 -13.63
N TYR A 54 -22.78 -59.12 -13.86
CA TYR A 54 -22.76 -60.17 -14.94
C TYR A 54 -22.68 -59.66 -16.41
N GLU A 55 -22.14 -60.36 -17.40
CA GLU A 55 -21.11 -61.44 -17.53
C GLU A 55 -20.56 -61.40 -18.98
N ASP A 56 -19.53 -62.19 -19.29
CA ASP A 56 -18.68 -62.20 -20.50
C ASP A 56 -19.37 -62.34 -21.88
N ASP A 57 -18.76 -61.81 -22.96
CA ASP A 57 -18.23 -62.59 -24.12
C ASP A 57 -17.71 -61.73 -25.32
N ASP A 58 -16.89 -62.38 -26.16
CA ASP A 58 -15.87 -61.94 -27.12
C ASP A 58 -16.15 -60.97 -28.32
N GLU A 59 -15.04 -60.30 -28.70
CA GLU A 59 -14.57 -59.78 -30.01
C GLU A 59 -15.39 -58.86 -30.96
N ALA A 60 -14.74 -57.70 -31.25
CA ALA A 60 -14.57 -57.01 -32.54
C ALA A 60 -15.35 -55.70 -32.87
N SER A 61 -14.56 -54.60 -32.87
CA SER A 61 -14.64 -53.39 -33.73
C SER A 61 -15.46 -52.14 -33.32
N SER A 62 -14.82 -50.98 -33.54
CA SER A 62 -15.34 -49.59 -33.72
C SER A 62 -15.88 -48.77 -32.53
N ASP A 63 -15.72 -47.44 -32.70
CA ASP A 63 -16.27 -46.26 -31.99
C ASP A 63 -15.95 -46.07 -30.49
N ASP A 64 -15.26 -44.97 -30.12
CA ASP A 64 -15.80 -43.62 -29.84
C ASP A 64 -16.83 -43.59 -28.71
N ASN A 65 -16.44 -42.96 -27.59
CA ASN A 65 -17.41 -42.49 -26.60
C ASN A 65 -16.92 -41.20 -25.92
N GLY A 66 -16.93 -40.11 -26.67
CA GLY A 66 -16.72 -38.76 -26.13
C GLY A 66 -17.76 -38.37 -25.06
N GLY A 67 -17.29 -37.89 -23.91
CA GLY A 67 -18.13 -37.37 -22.84
C GLY A 67 -19.02 -36.20 -23.30
N LYS A 68 -20.34 -36.30 -23.09
CA LYS A 68 -21.31 -35.30 -23.56
C LYS A 68 -21.26 -34.02 -22.73
N PRO A 69 -21.07 -32.82 -23.32
CA PRO A 69 -21.15 -31.56 -22.59
C PRO A 69 -22.59 -31.27 -22.15
N THR A 70 -22.76 -30.53 -21.06
CA THR A 70 -24.07 -30.14 -20.54
C THR A 70 -24.83 -29.25 -21.52
N LYS A 71 -26.16 -29.43 -21.60
CA LYS A 71 -27.04 -28.80 -22.60
C LYS A 71 -27.02 -27.26 -22.65
N LEU A 72 -26.47 -26.58 -21.65
CA LEU A 72 -26.30 -25.12 -21.63
C LEU A 72 -25.02 -24.68 -22.36
N PHE A 73 -23.95 -25.48 -22.28
CA PHE A 73 -22.65 -25.22 -22.94
C PHE A 73 -22.71 -25.50 -24.44
N SER A 74 -23.43 -26.55 -24.86
CA SER A 74 -23.51 -26.94 -26.28
C SER A 74 -24.29 -25.97 -27.17
N VAL A 75 -25.15 -25.13 -26.59
CA VAL A 75 -25.97 -24.14 -27.34
C VAL A 75 -25.18 -22.87 -27.63
N ALA A 76 -24.23 -22.48 -26.77
CA ALA A 76 -23.41 -21.29 -26.95
C ALA A 76 -22.32 -21.45 -28.05
N MET A 77 -21.87 -22.67 -28.33
CA MET A 77 -20.63 -22.93 -29.10
C MET A 77 -20.81 -23.50 -30.52
N ARG A 78 -22.03 -23.47 -31.11
CA ARG A 78 -22.36 -23.90 -32.49
C ARG A 78 -21.65 -25.21 -32.96
N LEU A 79 -22.16 -26.37 -32.54
CA LEU A 79 -21.76 -27.66 -33.10
C LEU A 79 -22.59 -28.02 -34.37
N ALA A 80 -21.87 -28.36 -35.45
CA ALA A 80 -22.34 -28.75 -36.80
C ALA A 80 -23.00 -27.63 -37.66
N ALA A 81 -22.88 -27.60 -39.00
CA ALA A 81 -22.41 -28.62 -39.94
C ALA A 81 -21.55 -28.08 -41.13
N LYS A 82 -20.89 -29.01 -41.83
CA LYS A 82 -19.91 -28.80 -42.92
C LYS A 82 -20.47 -28.07 -44.17
N LYS A 83 -19.66 -27.22 -44.80
CA LYS A 83 -19.76 -26.89 -46.25
C LYS A 83 -18.57 -27.49 -47.01
N LYS A 84 -18.81 -28.53 -47.81
CA LYS A 84 -17.84 -28.99 -48.83
C LYS A 84 -17.83 -28.00 -49.99
N ARG A 85 -16.63 -27.70 -50.51
CA ARG A 85 -16.42 -26.87 -51.71
C ARG A 85 -16.31 -27.80 -52.93
N VAL A 86 -17.21 -27.67 -53.90
CA VAL A 86 -17.12 -28.32 -55.23
C VAL A 86 -17.41 -27.26 -56.30
N THR A 87 -16.70 -27.33 -57.41
CA THR A 87 -16.63 -26.32 -58.46
C THR A 87 -17.58 -26.59 -59.63
N SER A 88 -18.50 -25.67 -59.94
CA SER A 88 -18.98 -25.37 -61.31
C SER A 88 -19.97 -24.18 -61.34
N LYS A 89 -20.21 -23.63 -62.54
CA LYS A 89 -21.01 -22.42 -62.86
C LYS A 89 -22.48 -22.44 -62.38
N PRO A 90 -23.16 -21.27 -62.31
CA PRO A 90 -24.42 -21.10 -61.57
C PRO A 90 -25.70 -21.39 -62.38
N PRO A 91 -26.80 -21.67 -61.68
CA PRO A 91 -28.12 -21.22 -62.08
C PRO A 91 -28.84 -20.37 -61.01
N SER A 92 -29.95 -19.77 -61.43
CA SER A 92 -30.74 -18.74 -60.76
C SER A 92 -31.39 -19.12 -59.41
N GLY A 93 -31.30 -18.19 -58.46
CA GLY A 93 -32.35 -17.76 -57.51
C GLY A 93 -33.29 -18.78 -56.85
N SER A 94 -33.14 -18.97 -55.54
CA SER A 94 -34.28 -19.13 -54.61
C SER A 94 -33.89 -18.87 -53.15
N ARG A 95 -34.88 -18.51 -52.32
CA ARG A 95 -34.72 -18.16 -50.89
C ARG A 95 -34.26 -19.35 -50.05
N ILE A 96 -33.03 -19.35 -49.56
CA ILE A 96 -32.58 -20.18 -48.43
C ILE A 96 -31.79 -19.30 -47.44
N LYS A 97 -32.48 -18.36 -46.77
CA LYS A 97 -31.89 -17.51 -45.72
C LYS A 97 -32.72 -17.40 -44.43
N GLY A 98 -33.92 -18.00 -44.37
CA GLY A 98 -34.87 -17.76 -43.26
C GLY A 98 -35.31 -18.99 -42.45
N ARG A 99 -34.58 -20.11 -42.47
CA ARG A 99 -34.99 -21.34 -41.74
C ARG A 99 -34.13 -21.69 -40.52
N VAL A 100 -32.90 -21.17 -40.43
CA VAL A 100 -31.98 -21.50 -39.31
C VAL A 100 -32.05 -20.45 -38.20
N GLU A 101 -32.26 -19.18 -38.53
CA GLU A 101 -32.46 -18.10 -37.55
C GLU A 101 -33.78 -18.30 -36.78
N ASP A 102 -34.85 -18.63 -37.50
CA ASP A 102 -36.19 -18.98 -37.00
C ASP A 102 -36.22 -20.04 -35.88
N ASP A 103 -35.42 -21.10 -36.02
CA ASP A 103 -35.44 -22.25 -35.09
C ASP A 103 -34.56 -22.02 -33.85
N VAL A 104 -33.51 -21.20 -33.98
CA VAL A 104 -32.75 -20.69 -32.82
C VAL A 104 -33.62 -19.69 -32.04
N GLU A 105 -34.29 -18.78 -32.73
CA GLU A 105 -35.15 -17.78 -32.08
C GLU A 105 -36.33 -18.44 -31.35
N LYS A 106 -36.97 -19.47 -31.93
CA LYS A 106 -37.98 -20.30 -31.26
C LYS A 106 -37.43 -21.05 -30.05
N SER A 107 -36.18 -21.51 -30.10
CA SER A 107 -35.55 -22.24 -28.99
C SER A 107 -35.19 -21.30 -27.83
N VAL A 108 -34.65 -20.11 -28.12
CA VAL A 108 -34.35 -19.06 -27.13
C VAL A 108 -35.66 -18.53 -26.51
N LYS A 109 -36.69 -18.25 -27.32
CA LYS A 109 -38.05 -17.87 -26.85
C LYS A 109 -38.72 -18.93 -25.96
N LYS A 110 -38.36 -20.21 -26.07
CA LYS A 110 -38.84 -21.28 -25.18
C LYS A 110 -38.16 -21.32 -23.80
N VAL A 111 -36.95 -20.80 -23.68
CA VAL A 111 -36.15 -20.85 -22.44
C VAL A 111 -36.16 -19.51 -21.69
N LEU A 112 -36.26 -18.38 -22.42
CA LEU A 112 -36.43 -17.02 -21.90
C LEU A 112 -37.40 -16.91 -20.69
N PRO A 113 -38.61 -17.51 -20.69
CA PRO A 113 -39.57 -17.37 -19.59
C PRO A 113 -39.20 -18.10 -18.28
N LYS A 114 -38.10 -18.88 -18.27
CA LYS A 114 -37.66 -19.69 -17.11
C LYS A 114 -36.30 -19.28 -16.56
N LEU A 115 -35.71 -18.20 -17.07
CA LEU A 115 -34.42 -17.67 -16.63
C LEU A 115 -34.65 -16.59 -15.58
N ASN A 116 -33.88 -16.61 -14.49
CA ASN A 116 -33.86 -15.50 -13.54
C ASN A 116 -33.17 -14.27 -14.16
N SER A 117 -33.37 -13.09 -13.57
CA SER A 117 -32.85 -11.82 -14.07
C SER A 117 -31.34 -11.84 -14.33
N SER A 118 -30.55 -12.51 -13.48
CA SER A 118 -29.10 -12.67 -13.67
C SER A 118 -28.75 -13.46 -14.94
N LYS A 119 -29.40 -14.61 -15.18
CA LYS A 119 -29.14 -15.41 -16.39
C LYS A 119 -29.64 -14.71 -17.66
N LEU A 120 -30.71 -13.91 -17.58
CA LEU A 120 -31.16 -13.08 -18.70
C LEU A 120 -30.11 -12.01 -19.07
N ARG A 121 -29.48 -11.35 -18.09
CA ARG A 121 -28.37 -10.42 -18.34
C ARG A 121 -27.19 -11.12 -19.00
N TRP A 122 -26.78 -12.30 -18.52
CA TRP A 122 -25.72 -13.09 -19.15
C TRP A 122 -26.02 -13.48 -20.60
N VAL A 123 -27.26 -13.90 -20.90
CA VAL A 123 -27.68 -14.18 -22.30
C VAL A 123 -27.61 -12.92 -23.16
N SER A 124 -28.06 -11.77 -22.64
CA SER A 124 -27.97 -10.48 -23.34
C SER A 124 -26.51 -10.05 -23.59
N ALA A 125 -25.65 -10.15 -22.57
CA ALA A 125 -24.23 -9.82 -22.66
C ALA A 125 -23.49 -10.72 -23.66
N VAL A 126 -23.76 -12.04 -23.66
CA VAL A 126 -23.19 -12.98 -24.64
C VAL A 126 -23.71 -12.69 -26.05
N ALA A 127 -25.00 -12.39 -26.22
CA ALA A 127 -25.54 -12.00 -27.52
C ALA A 127 -24.91 -10.69 -28.04
N LYS A 128 -24.73 -9.68 -27.17
CA LYS A 128 -24.03 -8.43 -27.49
C LYS A 128 -22.58 -8.70 -27.87
N ALA A 129 -21.84 -9.50 -27.10
CA ALA A 129 -20.46 -9.88 -27.38
C ALA A 129 -20.30 -10.62 -28.73
N ILE A 130 -21.21 -11.55 -29.06
CA ILE A 130 -21.23 -12.26 -30.35
C ILE A 130 -21.56 -11.32 -31.52
N SER A 131 -22.33 -10.26 -31.28
CA SER A 131 -22.68 -9.26 -32.31
C SER A 131 -21.60 -8.20 -32.56
N LEU A 132 -20.57 -8.12 -31.71
CA LEU A 132 -19.45 -7.20 -31.89
C LEU A 132 -18.49 -7.75 -32.96
N GLU A 133 -18.15 -6.91 -33.92
CA GLU A 133 -17.12 -7.20 -34.93
C GLU A 133 -15.73 -7.26 -34.30
N ASP A 134 -14.89 -8.19 -34.74
CA ASP A 134 -13.48 -8.22 -34.37
C ASP A 134 -12.78 -6.97 -34.91
N LYS A 135 -12.37 -6.07 -34.01
CA LYS A 135 -11.66 -4.84 -34.36
C LYS A 135 -10.25 -5.08 -34.92
N TRP A 136 -9.74 -6.30 -34.86
CA TRP A 136 -8.44 -6.68 -35.42
C TRP A 136 -8.52 -7.57 -36.67
N ASP A 137 -9.72 -7.85 -37.18
CA ASP A 137 -9.96 -8.59 -38.43
C ASP A 137 -9.15 -8.00 -39.60
N SER A 138 -9.12 -6.66 -39.72
CA SER A 138 -8.39 -5.92 -40.75
C SER A 138 -6.85 -5.95 -40.65
N PHE A 139 -6.28 -6.56 -39.60
CA PHE A 139 -4.83 -6.72 -39.45
C PHE A 139 -4.34 -8.13 -39.78
N ASP A 140 -5.24 -9.07 -40.15
CA ASP A 140 -4.90 -10.42 -40.59
C ASP A 140 -3.99 -11.21 -39.61
N VAL A 141 -4.04 -10.91 -38.30
CA VAL A 141 -3.16 -11.49 -37.27
C VAL A 141 -3.28 -13.03 -37.21
N GLU A 142 -4.47 -13.57 -37.49
CA GLU A 142 -4.72 -15.01 -37.64
C GLU A 142 -3.97 -15.69 -38.79
N ASN A 143 -3.48 -14.93 -39.77
CA ASN A 143 -2.75 -15.45 -40.93
C ASN A 143 -1.22 -15.49 -40.70
N LEU A 144 -0.73 -14.88 -39.61
CA LEU A 144 0.69 -14.89 -39.22
C LEU A 144 1.17 -16.30 -38.82
N PRO A 145 2.51 -16.54 -38.74
CA PRO A 145 3.05 -17.80 -38.24
C PRO A 145 2.55 -18.14 -36.83
N THR A 146 2.25 -19.42 -36.60
CA THR A 146 1.87 -19.94 -35.30
C THR A 146 3.10 -20.17 -34.43
N GLU A 147 3.11 -19.66 -33.21
CA GLU A 147 4.22 -19.80 -32.26
C GLU A 147 3.73 -20.42 -30.94
N ASN A 148 4.59 -21.20 -30.29
CA ASN A 148 4.36 -21.68 -28.94
C ASN A 148 4.99 -20.71 -27.94
N ALA A 149 4.29 -20.46 -26.84
CA ALA A 149 4.77 -19.60 -25.78
C ALA A 149 4.30 -20.11 -24.41
N LYS A 150 5.15 -19.92 -23.40
CA LYS A 150 4.83 -20.26 -22.02
C LYS A 150 4.23 -19.04 -21.34
N ARG A 151 3.02 -19.18 -20.78
CA ARG A 151 2.28 -18.12 -20.10
C ARG A 151 2.32 -18.33 -18.60
N TYR A 152 2.70 -17.29 -17.87
CA TYR A 152 2.75 -17.25 -16.41
C TYR A 152 1.64 -16.32 -15.91
N ARG A 153 0.77 -16.83 -15.03
CA ARG A 153 -0.34 -16.08 -14.42
C ARG A 153 -0.18 -16.06 -12.92
N TYR A 154 -0.17 -14.88 -12.31
CA TYR A 154 -0.11 -14.75 -10.86
C TYR A 154 -1.52 -14.81 -10.24
N ASN A 155 -1.68 -15.62 -9.20
CA ASN A 155 -2.88 -15.67 -8.38
C ASN A 155 -2.64 -14.91 -7.07
N ALA A 156 -2.99 -13.62 -7.06
CA ALA A 156 -2.83 -12.75 -5.90
C ALA A 156 -3.56 -13.25 -4.64
N LEU A 157 -4.56 -14.14 -4.74
CA LEU A 157 -5.20 -14.74 -3.56
C LEU A 157 -4.40 -15.87 -2.90
N ARG A 158 -3.51 -16.52 -3.66
CA ARG A 158 -2.72 -17.68 -3.20
C ARG A 158 -1.23 -17.39 -3.07
N SER A 159 -0.75 -16.25 -3.56
CA SER A 159 0.68 -15.97 -3.79
C SER A 159 1.33 -16.94 -4.80
N GLU A 160 0.55 -17.59 -5.65
CA GLU A 160 1.03 -18.68 -6.52
C GLU A 160 1.08 -18.26 -7.99
N TRP A 161 2.11 -18.74 -8.69
CA TRP A 161 2.18 -18.67 -10.14
C TRP A 161 1.59 -19.93 -10.77
N VAL A 162 0.76 -19.74 -11.79
CA VAL A 162 0.22 -20.79 -12.64
C VAL A 162 0.86 -20.70 -14.01
N GLU A 163 1.56 -21.74 -14.39
CA GLU A 163 2.23 -21.86 -15.69
C GLU A 163 1.39 -22.69 -16.66
N GLU A 164 1.33 -22.26 -17.92
CA GLU A 164 0.67 -23.03 -18.98
C GLU A 164 1.36 -22.80 -20.34
N MET A 165 1.46 -23.85 -21.15
CA MET A 165 1.80 -23.69 -22.56
C MET A 165 0.59 -23.15 -23.33
N CYS A 166 0.82 -22.24 -24.25
CA CYS A 166 -0.22 -21.71 -25.11
C CYS A 166 0.30 -21.41 -26.51
N THR A 167 -0.63 -21.23 -27.44
CA THR A 167 -0.35 -20.99 -28.85
C THR A 167 -0.78 -19.56 -29.21
N VAL A 168 0.12 -18.82 -29.84
CA VAL A 168 -0.03 -17.39 -30.16
C VAL A 168 0.33 -17.09 -31.61
N LYS A 169 -0.12 -15.92 -32.08
CA LYS A 169 0.28 -15.27 -33.33
C LYS A 169 0.46 -13.79 -33.04
N MET A 170 1.61 -13.22 -33.38
CA MET A 170 1.95 -11.84 -33.02
C MET A 170 2.55 -11.08 -34.20
N GLU A 171 2.19 -9.81 -34.35
CA GLU A 171 2.86 -8.90 -35.28
C GLU A 171 4.35 -8.72 -34.92
N LYS A 172 5.19 -8.46 -35.93
CA LYS A 172 6.63 -8.22 -35.74
C LYS A 172 6.96 -6.80 -35.30
N GLU A 173 6.17 -5.83 -35.76
CA GLU A 173 6.34 -4.41 -35.48
C GLU A 173 5.34 -3.98 -34.40
N PRO A 174 5.71 -3.06 -33.49
CA PRO A 174 4.79 -2.50 -32.53
C PRO A 174 3.79 -1.55 -33.23
N PHE A 175 2.55 -1.51 -32.74
CA PHE A 175 1.50 -0.63 -33.27
C PHE A 175 1.32 0.65 -32.45
N ASN A 176 1.87 0.69 -31.22
CA ASN A 176 1.80 1.81 -30.30
C ASN A 176 2.89 1.68 -29.24
N ASN A 177 3.11 2.71 -28.43
CA ASN A 177 4.02 2.67 -27.29
C ASN A 177 3.55 3.58 -26.13
N GLY A 178 3.90 3.18 -24.91
CA GLY A 178 3.90 4.05 -23.74
C GLY A 178 5.26 4.72 -23.53
N ALA A 179 5.52 5.17 -22.29
CA ALA A 179 6.78 5.81 -21.91
C ALA A 179 7.98 4.83 -21.84
N MET A 180 7.75 3.58 -21.40
CA MET A 180 8.82 2.59 -21.18
C MET A 180 8.66 1.31 -22.01
N ARG A 181 7.45 1.07 -22.55
CA ARG A 181 7.06 -0.19 -23.20
C ARG A 181 6.42 0.06 -24.55
N GLU A 182 6.75 -0.78 -25.52
CA GLU A 182 6.17 -0.86 -26.86
C GLU A 182 5.09 -1.96 -26.91
N CYS A 183 4.05 -1.77 -27.74
CA CYS A 183 2.84 -2.58 -27.76
C CYS A 183 2.63 -3.26 -29.12
N TYR A 184 2.37 -4.57 -29.11
CA TYR A 184 2.18 -5.43 -30.27
C TYR A 184 0.77 -6.03 -30.29
N ARG A 185 0.22 -6.29 -31.48
CA ARG A 185 -1.02 -7.08 -31.61
C ARG A 185 -0.69 -8.55 -31.54
N LEU A 186 -1.35 -9.27 -30.63
CA LEU A 186 -1.26 -10.71 -30.45
C LEU A 186 -2.65 -11.35 -30.46
N LYS A 187 -2.89 -12.35 -31.32
CA LYS A 187 -4.00 -13.29 -31.14
C LYS A 187 -3.49 -14.48 -30.34
N LYS A 188 -4.22 -14.90 -29.30
CA LYS A 188 -3.95 -16.12 -28.52
C LYS A 188 -5.11 -17.09 -28.70
N LEU A 189 -4.82 -18.33 -29.06
CA LEU A 189 -5.83 -19.38 -29.17
C LEU A 189 -6.38 -19.74 -27.77
N SER A 190 -7.68 -20.00 -27.69
CA SER A 190 -8.33 -20.51 -26.48
C SER A 190 -7.83 -21.92 -26.17
N ASN A 191 -7.46 -22.18 -24.91
CA ASN A 191 -7.07 -23.51 -24.44
C ASN A 191 -8.24 -24.52 -24.50
N PHE A 192 -9.48 -24.04 -24.72
CA PHE A 192 -10.68 -24.85 -24.92
C PHE A 192 -11.02 -25.07 -26.41
N SER A 193 -10.19 -24.60 -27.34
CA SER A 193 -10.35 -24.93 -28.76
C SER A 193 -9.78 -26.30 -29.06
N HIS A 194 -10.58 -27.16 -29.69
CA HIS A 194 -10.13 -28.43 -30.24
C HIS A 194 -9.90 -28.38 -31.77
N ASN A 195 -10.17 -27.24 -32.41
CA ASN A 195 -10.29 -27.13 -33.86
C ASN A 195 -9.29 -26.16 -34.53
N ASN A 196 -8.44 -25.46 -33.76
CA ASN A 196 -7.46 -24.48 -34.25
C ASN A 196 -8.04 -23.38 -35.18
N GLN A 197 -9.32 -23.02 -35.01
CA GLN A 197 -10.01 -22.03 -35.84
C GLN A 197 -9.77 -20.61 -35.31
N TRP A 198 -8.61 -20.02 -35.62
CA TRP A 198 -8.16 -18.72 -35.10
C TRP A 198 -9.22 -17.60 -35.13
N HIS A 199 -9.88 -17.35 -36.26
CA HIS A 199 -10.92 -16.33 -36.39
C HIS A 199 -12.09 -16.51 -35.40
N ARG A 200 -12.39 -17.73 -34.93
CA ARG A 200 -13.53 -18.03 -34.03
C ARG A 200 -13.11 -18.31 -32.60
N ASP A 201 -11.95 -18.94 -32.42
CA ASP A 201 -11.50 -19.57 -31.18
C ASP A 201 -10.29 -18.86 -30.54
N SER A 202 -9.80 -17.76 -31.12
CA SER A 202 -8.76 -16.91 -30.52
C SER A 202 -9.32 -15.59 -30.00
N ASN A 203 -8.61 -14.96 -29.07
CA ASN A 203 -8.93 -13.63 -28.57
C ASN A 203 -7.77 -12.66 -28.86
N ASN A 204 -8.09 -11.38 -28.94
CA ASN A 204 -7.13 -10.29 -29.09
C ASN A 204 -6.48 -9.94 -27.75
N TYR A 205 -5.15 -9.82 -27.76
CA TYR A 205 -4.30 -9.43 -26.65
C TYR A 205 -3.28 -8.38 -27.10
N VAL A 206 -3.06 -7.37 -26.26
CA VAL A 206 -1.90 -6.49 -26.40
C VAL A 206 -0.72 -7.16 -25.71
N ALA A 207 0.38 -7.35 -26.43
CA ALA A 207 1.65 -7.77 -25.86
C ALA A 207 2.57 -6.56 -25.70
N LYS A 208 3.16 -6.36 -24.51
CA LYS A 208 4.03 -5.22 -24.19
C LYS A 208 5.45 -5.70 -23.88
N ARG A 209 6.47 -4.98 -24.35
CA ARG A 209 7.89 -5.24 -24.07
C ARG A 209 8.58 -3.94 -23.69
N TYR A 210 9.55 -3.97 -22.77
CA TYR A 210 10.36 -2.78 -22.49
C TYR A 210 11.23 -2.41 -23.69
N MET A 211 11.38 -1.09 -23.92
CA MET A 211 12.26 -0.57 -24.97
C MET A 211 13.75 -0.75 -24.63
N THR A 212 14.07 -0.64 -23.34
CA THR A 212 15.39 -0.89 -22.77
C THR A 212 15.43 -2.30 -22.16
N PRO A 213 16.53 -3.05 -22.26
CA PRO A 213 16.68 -4.31 -21.53
C PRO A 213 16.48 -4.12 -20.02
N VAL A 214 15.72 -5.02 -19.40
CA VAL A 214 15.49 -5.11 -17.95
C VAL A 214 15.61 -6.56 -17.51
N ASP A 215 15.85 -6.77 -16.22
CA ASP A 215 15.90 -8.12 -15.64
C ASP A 215 14.54 -8.83 -15.74
N ARG A 216 14.56 -10.16 -15.78
CA ARG A 216 13.35 -10.97 -16.00
C ARG A 216 12.34 -10.76 -14.88
N GLU A 217 12.84 -10.63 -13.65
CA GLU A 217 12.12 -10.41 -12.41
C GLU A 217 11.21 -9.19 -12.46
N VAL A 218 11.60 -8.14 -13.20
CA VAL A 218 10.79 -6.92 -13.40
C VAL A 218 9.45 -7.27 -14.05
N TYR A 219 9.44 -8.12 -15.09
CA TYR A 219 8.19 -8.55 -15.74
C TYR A 219 7.23 -9.25 -14.77
N PHE A 220 7.76 -10.06 -13.85
CA PHE A 220 6.97 -10.80 -12.86
C PHE A 220 6.49 -9.87 -11.74
N ASN A 221 7.29 -8.89 -11.33
CA ASN A 221 6.93 -7.91 -10.30
C ASN A 221 5.84 -6.94 -10.77
N ASP A 222 5.89 -6.47 -12.02
CA ASP A 222 4.81 -5.71 -12.67
C ASP A 222 3.47 -6.47 -12.66
N VAL A 223 3.50 -7.78 -12.92
CA VAL A 223 2.29 -8.62 -12.88
C VAL A 223 1.77 -8.81 -11.46
N LYS A 224 2.64 -8.92 -10.45
CA LYS A 224 2.21 -8.90 -9.04
C LYS A 224 1.52 -7.58 -8.72
N LEU A 225 2.16 -6.45 -9.01
CA LEU A 225 1.63 -5.09 -8.82
C LEU A 225 0.19 -4.96 -9.34
N GLN A 226 -0.01 -5.24 -10.63
CA GLN A 226 -1.32 -5.09 -11.26
C GLN A 226 -2.39 -6.04 -10.68
N MET A 227 -1.99 -7.25 -10.27
CA MET A 227 -2.90 -8.22 -9.68
C MET A 227 -3.22 -7.94 -8.20
N ASP A 228 -2.28 -7.37 -7.45
CA ASP A 228 -2.51 -6.91 -6.08
C ASP A 228 -3.38 -5.63 -6.09
N ALA A 229 -3.14 -4.72 -7.05
CA ALA A 229 -4.03 -3.59 -7.31
C ALA A 229 -5.47 -4.02 -7.67
N LYS A 230 -5.63 -5.16 -8.37
CA LYS A 230 -6.97 -5.72 -8.66
C LYS A 230 -7.73 -6.10 -7.39
N LEU A 231 -7.07 -6.62 -6.35
CA LEU A 231 -7.71 -6.93 -5.07
C LEU A 231 -8.27 -5.67 -4.39
N TRP A 232 -7.62 -4.52 -4.57
CA TRP A 232 -8.12 -3.22 -4.12
C TRP A 232 -9.32 -2.73 -4.92
N GLY A 233 -9.35 -2.97 -6.23
CA GLY A 233 -10.56 -2.76 -7.06
C GLY A 233 -11.75 -3.56 -6.54
N GLU A 234 -11.55 -4.83 -6.17
CA GLU A 234 -12.58 -5.64 -5.51
C GLU A 234 -13.01 -5.07 -4.15
N GLU A 235 -12.07 -4.61 -3.32
CA GLU A 235 -12.38 -4.04 -1.99
C GLU A 235 -13.13 -2.71 -2.09
N TYR A 236 -12.79 -1.84 -3.04
CA TYR A 236 -13.56 -0.64 -3.37
C TYR A 236 -14.99 -1.00 -3.77
N ASN A 237 -15.16 -2.00 -4.64
CA ASN A 237 -16.48 -2.46 -5.09
C ASN A 237 -17.36 -3.02 -3.96
N ARG A 238 -16.76 -3.55 -2.88
CA ARG A 238 -17.50 -4.03 -1.68
C ARG A 238 -18.19 -2.91 -0.90
N HIS A 239 -17.77 -1.66 -1.08
CA HIS A 239 -18.39 -0.49 -0.46
C HIS A 239 -19.54 0.10 -1.30
N HIS A 240 -19.99 -0.65 -2.32
CA HIS A 240 -21.13 -0.31 -3.18
C HIS A 240 -21.06 1.09 -3.86
N PRO A 241 -19.91 1.49 -4.42
CA PRO A 241 -19.73 2.80 -5.05
C PRO A 241 -20.68 3.00 -6.25
N PRO A 242 -20.99 4.25 -6.65
CA PRO A 242 -21.92 4.53 -7.76
C PRO A 242 -21.52 3.89 -9.08
N LYS A 243 -20.21 3.73 -9.32
CA LYS A 243 -19.63 2.91 -10.38
C LYS A 243 -18.60 1.96 -9.78
N LYS A 244 -18.73 0.67 -10.10
CA LYS A 244 -17.69 -0.34 -9.82
C LYS A 244 -16.51 -0.10 -10.75
N VAL A 245 -15.31 -0.44 -10.28
CA VAL A 245 -14.07 -0.44 -11.06
C VAL A 245 -13.57 -1.86 -11.26
N ASP A 246 -12.76 -2.13 -12.27
CA ASP A 246 -11.95 -3.33 -12.31
C ASP A 246 -10.57 -3.06 -12.89
N ILE A 247 -9.56 -3.82 -12.45
CA ILE A 247 -8.20 -3.76 -13.00
C ILE A 247 -7.96 -5.01 -13.84
N PHE A 248 -7.48 -4.80 -15.06
CA PHE A 248 -7.33 -5.86 -16.05
C PHE A 248 -6.31 -6.90 -15.60
N GLN A 249 -6.50 -8.18 -15.96
CA GLN A 249 -5.53 -9.22 -15.65
C GLN A 249 -4.35 -9.16 -16.62
N MET A 250 -3.14 -9.01 -16.08
CA MET A 250 -1.88 -9.08 -16.83
C MET A 250 -1.19 -10.43 -16.57
N CYS A 251 -0.49 -10.95 -17.57
CA CYS A 251 0.30 -12.18 -17.49
C CYS A 251 1.71 -11.93 -18.06
N VAL A 252 2.69 -12.77 -17.73
CA VAL A 252 3.95 -12.83 -18.50
C VAL A 252 3.80 -13.88 -19.61
N LEU A 253 4.30 -13.60 -20.80
CA LEU A 253 4.39 -14.50 -21.93
C LEU A 253 5.84 -14.63 -22.38
N GLU A 254 6.35 -15.85 -22.42
CA GLU A 254 7.72 -16.18 -22.83
C GLU A 254 7.69 -16.95 -24.16
N PHE A 255 8.35 -16.39 -25.18
CA PHE A 255 8.54 -17.07 -26.46
C PHE A 255 9.74 -18.02 -26.36
N VAL A 256 9.52 -19.21 -25.79
CA VAL A 256 10.55 -20.22 -25.51
C VAL A 256 11.37 -20.66 -26.75
N ASP A 257 10.77 -20.59 -27.94
CA ASP A 257 11.39 -21.00 -29.20
C ASP A 257 12.18 -19.86 -29.90
N ARG A 258 12.16 -18.64 -29.36
CA ARG A 258 12.90 -17.48 -29.89
C ARG A 258 14.24 -17.31 -29.18
N GLU A 259 15.24 -16.80 -29.90
CA GLU A 259 16.56 -16.48 -29.34
C GLU A 259 16.45 -15.54 -28.14
N GLY A 260 17.11 -15.89 -27.02
CA GLY A 260 17.05 -15.16 -25.76
C GLY A 260 15.77 -15.35 -24.93
N SER A 261 14.83 -16.19 -25.36
CA SER A 261 13.55 -16.47 -24.68
C SER A 261 12.82 -15.18 -24.19
N PRO A 262 12.53 -14.24 -25.11
CA PRO A 262 12.08 -12.90 -24.76
C PRO A 262 10.72 -12.91 -24.05
N LEU A 263 10.61 -12.07 -23.02
CA LEU A 263 9.41 -11.86 -22.23
C LEU A 263 8.58 -10.70 -22.76
N TYR A 264 7.26 -10.87 -22.65
CA TYR A 264 6.26 -9.84 -22.91
C TYR A 264 5.24 -9.86 -21.78
N HIS A 265 4.76 -8.70 -21.34
CA HIS A 265 3.48 -8.62 -20.63
C HIS A 265 2.34 -8.87 -21.63
N ILE A 266 1.29 -9.59 -21.23
CA ILE A 266 0.07 -9.70 -22.05
C ILE A 266 -1.19 -9.40 -21.26
N GLU A 267 -2.08 -8.64 -21.88
CA GLU A 267 -3.44 -8.30 -21.42
C GLU A 267 -4.41 -8.43 -22.61
N HIS A 268 -5.72 -8.57 -22.37
CA HIS A 268 -6.66 -8.55 -23.50
C HIS A 268 -6.73 -7.13 -24.10
N PHE A 269 -7.04 -7.05 -25.40
CA PHE A 269 -7.36 -5.77 -26.02
C PHE A 269 -8.63 -5.17 -25.41
N ILE A 270 -8.52 -3.95 -24.87
CA ILE A 270 -9.65 -3.18 -24.34
C ILE A 270 -10.15 -2.22 -25.42
N GLN A 271 -11.38 -2.39 -25.90
CA GLN A 271 -11.97 -1.54 -26.92
C GLN A 271 -12.53 -0.24 -26.33
N GLY A 272 -11.98 0.91 -26.73
CA GLY A 272 -12.59 2.23 -26.50
C GLY A 272 -11.56 3.36 -26.47
N LYS A 273 -11.96 4.53 -25.96
CA LYS A 273 -11.04 5.65 -25.75
C LYS A 273 -10.20 5.41 -24.49
N TYR A 274 -8.91 5.18 -24.67
CA TYR A 274 -7.94 5.10 -23.57
C TYR A 274 -7.73 6.49 -22.96
N ILE A 275 -7.77 6.59 -21.63
CA ILE A 275 -7.55 7.83 -20.86
C ILE A 275 -6.70 7.49 -19.63
N LYS A 276 -5.72 8.35 -19.32
CA LYS A 276 -4.94 8.30 -18.07
C LYS A 276 -5.47 9.38 -17.12
N TYR A 277 -6.20 8.99 -16.07
CA TYR A 277 -6.97 9.90 -15.21
C TYR A 277 -6.14 10.59 -14.13
N ASN A 278 -5.09 9.94 -13.63
CA ASN A 278 -4.04 10.54 -12.81
C ASN A 278 -2.68 9.90 -13.12
N SER A 279 -1.59 10.44 -12.56
CA SER A 279 -0.27 9.81 -12.60
C SER A 279 0.29 9.45 -11.22
N ASN A 280 1.32 8.60 -11.21
CA ASN A 280 2.19 8.37 -10.06
C ASN A 280 2.96 9.61 -9.57
N SER A 281 2.96 10.69 -10.35
CA SER A 281 3.73 11.92 -10.15
C SER A 281 2.87 13.19 -9.94
N GLY A 282 1.57 13.02 -9.66
CA GLY A 282 0.65 14.13 -9.34
C GLY A 282 -0.04 14.79 -10.54
N PHE A 283 0.08 14.28 -11.76
CA PHE A 283 -0.74 14.76 -12.88
C PHE A 283 -2.19 14.29 -12.72
N VAL A 284 -3.15 15.12 -13.16
CA VAL A 284 -4.58 14.78 -13.18
C VAL A 284 -5.23 15.24 -14.50
N ASP A 285 -5.99 14.36 -15.14
CA ASP A 285 -6.58 14.60 -16.47
C ASP A 285 -7.66 15.70 -16.46
N GLU A 286 -7.78 16.45 -17.56
CA GLU A 286 -8.76 17.54 -17.66
C GLU A 286 -10.22 17.07 -17.62
N ALA A 287 -10.52 15.83 -18.01
CA ALA A 287 -11.88 15.29 -18.05
C ALA A 287 -12.38 14.71 -16.70
N GLN A 288 -11.62 14.91 -15.61
CA GLN A 288 -12.03 14.93 -14.20
C GLN A 288 -13.22 14.03 -13.80
N ARG A 289 -13.09 12.73 -14.06
CA ARG A 289 -14.04 11.73 -13.54
C ARG A 289 -13.85 11.55 -12.04
N HIS A 290 -14.96 11.40 -11.31
CA HIS A 290 -14.91 11.22 -9.85
C HIS A 290 -14.37 9.86 -9.41
N THR A 291 -14.72 8.77 -10.12
CA THR A 291 -14.38 7.39 -9.73
C THR A 291 -12.88 7.15 -9.60
N PRO A 292 -12.01 7.55 -10.56
CA PRO A 292 -10.55 7.34 -10.45
C PRO A 292 -9.92 8.00 -9.22
N GLN A 293 -10.27 9.26 -8.94
CA GLN A 293 -9.70 9.99 -7.79
C GLN A 293 -10.27 9.49 -6.46
N ALA A 294 -11.55 9.10 -6.43
CA ALA A 294 -12.16 8.50 -5.25
C ALA A 294 -11.62 7.10 -4.95
N PHE A 295 -11.33 6.29 -5.98
CA PHE A 295 -10.65 5.01 -5.84
C PHE A 295 -9.23 5.17 -5.29
N THR A 296 -8.45 6.08 -5.89
CA THR A 296 -7.08 6.41 -5.43
C THR A 296 -7.08 6.79 -3.95
N HIS A 297 -7.90 7.77 -3.57
CA HIS A 297 -8.05 8.22 -2.19
C HIS A 297 -8.55 7.13 -1.23
N PHE A 298 -9.52 6.31 -1.67
CA PHE A 298 -10.00 5.16 -0.90
C PHE A 298 -8.87 4.18 -0.57
N THR A 299 -7.96 3.89 -1.50
CA THR A 299 -6.85 2.95 -1.23
C THR A 299 -5.90 3.44 -0.14
N PHE A 300 -5.68 4.76 -0.04
CA PHE A 300 -4.86 5.37 1.02
C PHE A 300 -5.52 5.21 2.40
N GLU A 301 -6.78 5.59 2.54
CA GLU A 301 -7.44 5.56 3.85
C GLU A 301 -7.82 4.13 4.29
N ARG A 302 -8.23 3.29 3.32
CA ARG A 302 -8.56 1.87 3.55
C ARG A 302 -7.31 1.00 3.77
N SER A 303 -6.11 1.44 3.40
CA SER A 303 -4.87 0.79 3.83
C SER A 303 -4.39 1.23 5.21
N GLY A 304 -4.98 2.29 5.78
CA GLY A 304 -4.44 2.96 6.95
C GLY A 304 -3.10 3.64 6.66
N HIS A 305 -3.02 4.29 5.50
CA HIS A 305 -1.89 5.03 4.94
C HIS A 305 -0.70 4.15 4.47
N GLU A 306 -0.74 2.82 4.66
CA GLU A 306 0.39 1.93 4.28
C GLU A 306 0.65 1.90 2.76
N LEU A 307 -0.36 2.13 1.91
CA LEU A 307 -0.21 2.24 0.45
C LEU A 307 -1.25 3.14 -0.23
N ILE A 308 -0.97 3.56 -1.47
CA ILE A 308 -1.95 4.21 -2.38
C ILE A 308 -1.77 3.70 -3.81
N ILE A 309 -2.87 3.59 -4.58
CA ILE A 309 -2.86 3.16 -5.98
C ILE A 309 -3.15 4.33 -6.91
N VAL A 310 -2.20 4.61 -7.79
CA VAL A 310 -2.14 5.74 -8.71
C VAL A 310 -1.88 5.23 -10.15
N ASP A 311 -1.60 6.13 -11.10
CA ASP A 311 -1.55 5.82 -12.54
C ASP A 311 -2.87 5.16 -13.03
N ILE A 312 -4.01 5.65 -12.54
CA ILE A 312 -5.32 5.09 -12.91
C ILE A 312 -5.63 5.42 -14.37
N GLN A 313 -5.50 4.43 -15.25
CA GLN A 313 -5.63 4.59 -16.69
C GLN A 313 -6.34 3.40 -17.34
N GLY A 314 -7.05 3.62 -18.45
CA GLY A 314 -7.76 2.57 -19.18
C GLY A 314 -8.96 3.09 -19.97
N VAL A 315 -10.02 2.27 -20.07
CA VAL A 315 -11.24 2.60 -20.82
C VAL A 315 -12.45 2.53 -19.89
N GLY A 316 -13.13 3.66 -19.69
CA GLY A 316 -14.25 3.73 -18.74
C GLY A 316 -13.76 3.46 -17.32
N ASP A 317 -14.37 2.49 -16.63
CA ASP A 317 -13.96 2.06 -15.28
C ASP A 317 -13.21 0.72 -15.27
N LEU A 318 -12.69 0.31 -16.43
CA LEU A 318 -11.79 -0.83 -16.61
C LEU A 318 -10.36 -0.31 -16.83
N TYR A 319 -9.52 -0.48 -15.80
CA TYR A 319 -8.17 0.10 -15.73
C TYR A 319 -7.08 -0.94 -16.02
N THR A 320 -5.89 -0.50 -16.40
CA THR A 320 -4.67 -1.33 -16.56
C THR A 320 -3.42 -0.49 -16.25
N ASP A 321 -2.24 -1.12 -16.16
CA ASP A 321 -0.96 -0.46 -15.85
C ASP A 321 -1.02 0.54 -14.66
N PRO A 322 -1.57 0.16 -13.47
CA PRO A 322 -1.52 1.02 -12.29
C PRO A 322 -0.11 1.07 -11.70
N GLN A 323 0.13 2.00 -10.78
CA GLN A 323 1.31 2.05 -9.92
C GLN A 323 0.87 2.05 -8.45
N ILE A 324 1.66 1.44 -7.56
CA ILE A 324 1.44 1.46 -6.12
C ILE A 324 2.60 2.21 -5.45
N HIS A 325 2.28 3.14 -4.56
CA HIS A 325 3.24 3.75 -3.64
C HIS A 325 3.04 3.16 -2.24
N THR A 326 4.11 2.87 -1.51
CA THR A 326 4.04 2.26 -0.16
C THR A 326 4.83 3.03 0.89
N ALA A 327 4.34 3.08 2.12
CA ALA A 327 4.99 3.82 3.20
C ALA A 327 6.36 3.26 3.66
N THR A 328 6.67 2.00 3.33
CA THR A 328 7.78 1.22 3.89
C THR A 328 9.18 1.67 3.45
N ASP A 329 9.31 2.58 2.49
CA ASP A 329 10.61 3.00 1.91
C ASP A 329 11.49 3.83 2.88
N ARG A 330 11.02 4.10 4.10
CA ARG A 330 11.79 4.79 5.17
C ARG A 330 12.14 3.86 6.34
N VAL A 331 13.27 3.15 6.21
CA VAL A 331 14.29 2.79 7.25
C VAL A 331 13.86 2.05 8.54
N PHE A 332 12.66 2.22 9.10
CA PHE A 332 12.36 1.85 10.50
C PHE A 332 11.69 0.48 10.72
N ARG A 333 11.28 -0.26 9.69
CA ARG A 333 10.91 -1.69 9.83
C ARG A 333 12.16 -2.56 9.65
N GLN A 334 13.02 -2.59 10.67
CA GLN A 334 14.19 -3.47 10.79
C GLN A 334 13.79 -4.95 10.99
N CYS A 335 13.00 -5.50 10.07
CA CYS A 335 12.61 -6.91 9.95
C CYS A 335 11.89 -7.12 8.60
N ILE A 336 12.63 -6.98 7.50
CA ILE A 336 12.45 -7.52 6.12
C ILE A 336 13.30 -6.61 5.21
N SER A 337 14.40 -7.15 4.65
CA SER A 337 15.23 -6.55 3.59
C SER A 337 14.36 -6.26 2.34
N PHE A 338 14.59 -5.31 1.43
CA PHE A 338 15.76 -4.51 1.00
C PHE A 338 15.33 -3.08 0.59
N PRO A 339 16.24 -2.12 0.30
CA PRO A 339 15.84 -0.83 -0.30
C PRO A 339 15.18 -1.04 -1.67
N GLY A 340 13.97 -0.48 -1.86
CA GLY A 340 13.20 -0.58 -3.11
C GLY A 340 12.36 -1.85 -3.31
N GLU A 341 12.27 -2.77 -2.34
CA GLU A 341 11.50 -4.02 -2.53
C GLU A 341 9.98 -3.85 -2.33
N GLY A 342 9.32 -3.35 -3.37
CA GLY A 342 7.87 -3.40 -3.54
C GLY A 342 7.41 -2.55 -4.72
N TYR A 343 6.84 -3.19 -5.74
CA TYR A 343 6.16 -2.50 -6.87
C TYR A 343 7.05 -1.61 -7.78
N GLY A 344 8.37 -1.84 -7.79
CA GLY A 344 9.32 -1.31 -8.78
C GLY A 344 9.65 0.18 -8.66
N ASP A 345 10.53 0.67 -9.54
CA ASP A 345 11.08 2.05 -9.54
C ASP A 345 10.01 3.16 -9.60
N GLY A 346 8.78 2.83 -10.00
CA GLY A 346 7.65 3.75 -9.99
C GLY A 346 7.05 3.99 -8.61
N ASN A 347 7.43 3.22 -7.58
CA ASN A 347 7.07 3.43 -6.17
C ASN A 347 7.91 4.56 -5.58
N LEU A 348 7.27 5.73 -5.39
CA LEU A 348 7.89 6.93 -4.81
C LEU A 348 7.58 7.10 -3.32
N GLY A 349 7.03 6.06 -2.67
CA GLY A 349 6.66 6.04 -1.26
C GLY A 349 5.80 7.24 -0.81
N THR A 350 6.14 7.82 0.34
CA THR A 350 5.43 8.99 0.91
C THR A 350 5.51 10.23 0.01
N ARG A 351 6.57 10.35 -0.81
CA ARG A 351 6.68 11.42 -1.82
C ARG A 351 5.65 11.25 -2.93
N GLY A 352 5.43 10.03 -3.39
CA GLY A 352 4.38 9.70 -4.36
C GLY A 352 2.96 9.97 -3.82
N MET A 353 2.74 9.66 -2.54
CA MET A 353 1.49 9.99 -1.82
C MET A 353 1.27 11.51 -1.76
N ALA A 354 2.31 12.29 -1.42
CA ALA A 354 2.28 13.76 -1.39
C ALA A 354 1.87 14.36 -2.75
N LEU A 355 2.47 13.90 -3.84
CA LEU A 355 2.14 14.38 -5.20
C LEU A 355 0.68 14.13 -5.60
N PHE A 356 0.07 13.03 -5.15
CA PHE A 356 -1.37 12.81 -5.33
C PHE A 356 -2.19 13.80 -4.52
N PHE A 357 -1.88 13.97 -3.22
CA PHE A 357 -2.70 14.80 -2.34
C PHE A 357 -2.65 16.29 -2.66
N HIS A 358 -1.52 16.82 -3.13
CA HIS A 358 -1.41 18.20 -3.61
C HIS A 358 -2.41 18.53 -4.74
N THR A 359 -2.80 17.54 -5.55
CA THR A 359 -3.72 17.72 -6.69
C THR A 359 -5.11 17.13 -6.48
N HIS A 360 -5.39 16.55 -5.30
CA HIS A 360 -6.65 15.88 -4.99
C HIS A 360 -7.63 16.78 -4.26
N ILE A 361 -8.88 16.82 -4.76
CA ILE A 361 -10.02 17.38 -4.04
C ILE A 361 -11.07 16.30 -3.86
N CYS A 362 -11.49 16.10 -2.61
CA CYS A 362 -12.59 15.20 -2.29
C CYS A 362 -13.85 15.55 -3.09
N ASN A 363 -14.28 14.59 -3.91
CA ASN A 363 -15.48 14.68 -4.75
C ASN A 363 -16.70 14.03 -4.04
N PRO A 364 -17.91 14.04 -4.62
CA PRO A 364 -19.11 13.44 -4.03
C PRO A 364 -18.98 11.95 -3.66
N ILE A 365 -18.17 11.19 -4.40
CA ILE A 365 -17.95 9.76 -4.09
C ILE A 365 -17.08 9.63 -2.84
N CYS A 366 -16.01 10.43 -2.71
CA CYS A 366 -15.18 10.46 -1.49
C CYS A 366 -16.03 10.71 -0.24
N ARG A 367 -16.88 11.74 -0.29
CA ARG A 367 -17.82 12.06 0.80
C ARG A 367 -18.82 10.93 1.07
N SER A 368 -19.29 10.23 0.04
CA SER A 368 -20.25 9.12 0.21
C SER A 368 -19.63 7.88 0.87
N LEU A 369 -18.35 7.62 0.60
CA LEU A 369 -17.54 6.59 1.26
C LEU A 369 -17.09 7.00 2.67
N LYS A 370 -17.43 8.22 3.10
CA LYS A 370 -16.97 8.87 4.35
C LYS A 370 -15.45 9.05 4.44
N LEU A 371 -14.78 9.22 3.31
CA LEU A 371 -13.34 9.51 3.30
C LEU A 371 -13.05 10.88 3.90
N THR A 372 -12.01 10.98 4.72
CA THR A 372 -11.57 12.22 5.35
C THR A 372 -10.97 13.18 4.33
N GLN A 373 -11.21 14.48 4.49
CA GLN A 373 -10.60 15.49 3.63
C GLN A 373 -9.16 15.78 4.07
N PHE A 374 -8.22 15.64 3.13
CA PHE A 374 -6.80 15.94 3.35
C PHE A 374 -6.52 17.42 3.67
N ASP A 375 -5.55 17.65 4.56
CA ASP A 375 -5.13 18.98 5.00
C ASP A 375 -4.25 19.70 3.96
N LEU A 376 -4.88 20.61 3.22
CA LEU A 376 -4.22 21.50 2.25
C LEU A 376 -4.13 22.93 2.78
N SER A 377 -3.10 23.67 2.35
CA SER A 377 -2.93 25.07 2.72
C SER A 377 -4.05 25.97 2.14
N PRO A 378 -4.22 27.22 2.61
CA PRO A 378 -5.13 28.17 1.98
C PRO A 378 -4.81 28.46 0.50
N SER A 379 -3.53 28.54 0.14
CA SER A 379 -3.05 28.80 -1.21
C SER A 379 -3.26 27.60 -2.16
N GLU A 380 -2.98 26.38 -1.70
CA GLU A 380 -3.29 25.14 -2.44
C GLU A 380 -4.80 25.02 -2.70
N LYS A 381 -5.63 25.25 -1.67
CA LYS A 381 -7.09 25.29 -1.80
C LYS A 381 -7.54 26.33 -2.82
N ALA A 382 -6.86 27.48 -2.90
CA ALA A 382 -7.14 28.50 -3.90
C ALA A 382 -6.77 28.04 -5.32
N GLY A 383 -5.57 27.51 -5.55
CA GLY A 383 -5.14 26.99 -6.86
C GLY A 383 -6.05 25.87 -7.38
N LEU A 384 -6.51 25.01 -6.48
CA LEU A 384 -7.44 23.91 -6.75
C LEU A 384 -8.90 24.36 -7.01
N THR A 385 -9.23 25.65 -6.91
CA THR A 385 -10.59 26.16 -7.15
C THR A 385 -11.09 25.85 -8.56
N SER A 386 -10.22 25.93 -9.57
CA SER A 386 -10.57 25.64 -10.98
C SER A 386 -10.98 24.17 -11.16
N LEU A 387 -10.24 23.27 -10.51
CA LEU A 387 -10.51 21.83 -10.45
C LEU A 387 -11.83 21.54 -9.69
N ALA A 388 -12.07 22.20 -8.56
CA ALA A 388 -13.31 22.08 -7.80
C ALA A 388 -14.54 22.53 -8.60
N LEU A 389 -14.40 23.51 -9.50
CA LEU A 389 -15.45 23.93 -10.42
C LEU A 389 -15.71 22.86 -11.49
N LYS A 390 -14.67 22.37 -12.19
CA LYS A 390 -14.79 21.27 -13.17
C LYS A 390 -15.45 20.03 -12.57
N GLN A 391 -15.20 19.72 -11.29
CA GLN A 391 -15.86 18.62 -10.59
C GLN A 391 -17.39 18.81 -10.44
N LYS A 392 -17.91 20.04 -10.33
CA LYS A 392 -19.36 20.29 -10.16
C LYS A 392 -20.17 19.96 -11.42
N ASP A 393 -19.55 20.01 -12.59
CA ASP A 393 -20.19 19.71 -13.88
C ASP A 393 -20.29 18.19 -14.15
N SER A 394 -19.79 17.34 -13.24
CA SER A 394 -19.87 15.88 -13.39
C SER A 394 -21.30 15.35 -13.24
N ILE A 395 -21.72 14.52 -14.19
CA ILE A 395 -23.07 13.92 -14.26
C ILE A 395 -23.25 12.78 -13.21
N THR A 396 -22.20 12.41 -12.48
CA THR A 396 -22.18 11.23 -11.59
C THR A 396 -23.13 11.37 -10.40
N ARG A 397 -24.26 10.65 -10.41
CA ARG A 397 -25.24 10.63 -9.31
C ARG A 397 -24.95 9.55 -8.28
N VAL A 398 -24.71 9.95 -7.04
CA VAL A 398 -24.53 9.06 -5.88
C VAL A 398 -25.89 8.57 -5.37
N ARG A 399 -26.04 7.27 -5.11
CA ARG A 399 -27.21 6.71 -4.38
C ARG A 399 -26.86 6.64 -2.89
N THR A 400 -27.46 7.54 -2.10
CA THR A 400 -27.10 7.76 -0.68
C THR A 400 -27.47 6.62 0.28
N ASN A 401 -28.25 5.64 -0.15
CA ASN A 401 -28.96 4.71 0.76
C ASN A 401 -28.35 3.30 0.79
N SER A 402 -27.18 3.07 0.18
CA SER A 402 -26.61 1.72 0.03
C SER A 402 -25.07 1.70 -0.06
N ILE A 403 -24.38 2.71 0.46
CA ILE A 403 -22.92 2.81 0.41
C ILE A 403 -22.38 2.51 1.81
N ASP A 404 -21.53 1.48 1.91
CA ASP A 404 -20.90 1.12 3.17
C ASP A 404 -19.74 2.09 3.44
N ALA A 405 -19.57 2.49 4.70
CA ALA A 405 -18.53 3.42 5.09
C ALA A 405 -17.14 2.78 4.91
N CYS A 406 -16.18 3.56 4.42
CA CYS A 406 -14.78 3.19 4.55
C CYS A 406 -14.43 3.11 6.05
N HIS A 407 -13.77 2.04 6.43
CA HIS A 407 -13.19 1.85 7.76
C HIS A 407 -11.71 1.51 7.56
N SER A 408 -10.82 1.80 8.51
CA SER A 408 -9.44 1.34 8.38
C SER A 408 -9.25 -0.07 8.99
N PRO A 409 -8.30 -0.87 8.47
CA PRO A 409 -7.85 -2.11 9.10
C PRO A 409 -7.28 -1.90 10.50
N THR A 410 -7.38 -2.92 11.35
CA THR A 410 -6.66 -3.00 12.63
C THR A 410 -5.14 -3.04 12.42
N ASP A 411 -4.34 -2.77 13.45
CA ASP A 411 -2.87 -2.73 13.32
C ASP A 411 -2.28 -4.09 12.86
N PHE A 412 -2.87 -5.20 13.32
CA PHE A 412 -2.55 -6.55 12.84
C PHE A 412 -2.90 -6.75 11.35
N GLU A 413 -4.05 -6.24 10.92
CA GLU A 413 -4.46 -6.29 9.51
C GLU A 413 -3.62 -5.35 8.64
N ARG A 414 -3.12 -4.20 9.14
CA ARG A 414 -2.15 -3.36 8.41
C ARG A 414 -0.82 -4.08 8.20
N ALA A 415 -0.30 -4.72 9.25
CA ALA A 415 0.92 -5.53 9.15
C ALA A 415 0.77 -6.72 8.18
N ASN A 416 -0.45 -7.17 7.89
CA ASN A 416 -0.76 -8.31 7.03
C ASN A 416 -1.78 -7.93 5.92
N LEU A 417 -1.66 -6.72 5.35
CA LEU A 417 -2.69 -6.08 4.54
C LEU A 417 -3.12 -6.88 3.31
N VAL A 418 -2.15 -7.57 2.68
CA VAL A 418 -2.42 -8.47 1.57
C VAL A 418 -3.29 -9.65 2.03
N ASP A 419 -2.94 -10.30 3.14
CA ASP A 419 -3.72 -11.44 3.67
C ASP A 419 -5.10 -11.02 4.20
N PHE A 420 -5.23 -9.83 4.77
CA PHE A 420 -6.53 -9.24 5.12
C PHE A 420 -7.47 -9.17 3.90
N LEU A 421 -7.00 -8.63 2.78
CA LEU A 421 -7.78 -8.57 1.53
C LEU A 421 -8.13 -9.97 1.01
N ARG A 422 -7.17 -10.91 1.05
CA ARG A 422 -7.39 -12.30 0.62
C ARG A 422 -8.50 -12.99 1.40
N HIS A 423 -8.48 -12.87 2.73
CA HIS A 423 -9.51 -13.47 3.59
C HIS A 423 -10.89 -12.87 3.29
N ARG A 424 -10.98 -11.55 3.05
CA ARG A 424 -12.24 -10.89 2.67
C ARG A 424 -12.77 -11.34 1.31
N THR A 425 -11.91 -11.56 0.30
CA THR A 425 -12.33 -12.15 -0.98
C THR A 425 -12.79 -13.61 -0.81
N ASN A 426 -12.26 -14.35 0.16
CA ASN A 426 -12.63 -15.75 0.40
C ASN A 426 -14.03 -15.91 1.04
N SER A 427 -14.38 -15.07 2.02
CA SER A 427 -15.57 -15.24 2.87
C SER A 427 -16.93 -15.16 2.15
N LEU A 428 -16.99 -14.64 0.92
CA LEU A 428 -18.20 -14.62 0.10
C LEU A 428 -18.51 -15.96 -0.59
N SER A 429 -17.56 -16.91 -0.57
CA SER A 429 -17.74 -18.23 -1.22
C SER A 429 -18.49 -19.27 -0.38
N GLY A 430 -18.77 -18.97 0.90
CA GLY A 430 -19.49 -19.86 1.82
C GLY A 430 -20.72 -19.20 2.44
N GLY A 431 -21.91 -19.57 1.99
CA GLY A 431 -23.14 -19.26 2.72
C GLY A 431 -23.14 -19.97 4.07
N VAL A 432 -23.17 -19.21 5.17
CA VAL A 432 -22.97 -19.69 6.55
C VAL A 432 -24.05 -20.70 6.97
N PRO A 433 -23.69 -21.96 7.31
CA PRO A 433 -24.52 -22.81 8.14
C PRO A 433 -24.24 -22.47 9.61
N LEU A 434 -25.26 -21.97 10.32
CA LEU A 434 -25.21 -21.75 11.76
C LEU A 434 -24.99 -23.07 12.52
N CYS A 435 -23.74 -23.44 12.77
CA CYS A 435 -23.42 -24.61 13.60
C CYS A 435 -23.38 -24.23 15.09
N ARG A 436 -24.51 -24.45 15.78
CA ARG A 436 -24.56 -24.45 17.25
C ARG A 436 -23.61 -25.52 17.79
N ARG A 437 -22.49 -25.13 18.39
CA ARG A 437 -21.72 -26.03 19.27
C ARG A 437 -22.58 -26.40 20.48
N LYS A 438 -23.06 -27.65 20.52
CA LYS A 438 -23.43 -28.31 21.78
C LYS A 438 -22.23 -29.10 22.26
N SER A 439 -21.92 -28.97 23.55
CA SER A 439 -20.88 -29.71 24.25
C SER A 439 -21.39 -31.04 24.81
N SER A 440 -20.59 -32.10 24.71
CA SER A 440 -20.35 -33.09 25.78
C SER A 440 -19.15 -33.99 25.42
N PRO A 441 -18.38 -34.51 26.41
CA PRO A 441 -17.15 -35.30 26.18
C PRO A 441 -17.30 -36.80 26.51
N THR A 442 -16.31 -37.63 26.13
CA THR A 442 -15.93 -39.04 26.52
C THR A 442 -15.43 -39.82 25.27
N GLU A 443 -14.41 -40.69 25.22
CA GLU A 443 -13.39 -41.23 26.17
C GLU A 443 -12.05 -41.61 25.45
N GLU A 444 -10.94 -41.59 26.20
CA GLU A 444 -9.80 -42.56 26.30
C GLU A 444 -8.98 -43.17 25.11
N PHE A 445 -7.66 -42.84 25.12
CA PHE A 445 -6.44 -43.71 25.12
C PHE A 445 -6.03 -44.61 23.91
N ARG A 446 -4.77 -45.04 23.64
CA ARG A 446 -3.42 -45.08 24.33
C ARG A 446 -2.29 -44.94 23.27
N GLY A 447 -1.14 -44.30 23.57
CA GLY A 447 0.18 -44.96 23.75
C GLY A 447 1.12 -44.76 22.54
N GLU A 448 2.46 -44.69 22.60
CA GLU A 448 3.46 -44.82 23.68
C GLU A 448 4.71 -43.93 23.39
N ALA A 449 5.53 -43.64 24.41
CA ALA A 449 6.90 -43.11 24.26
C ALA A 449 7.82 -43.66 25.38
N PRO A 450 9.12 -43.92 25.14
CA PRO A 450 9.99 -44.59 26.11
C PRO A 450 10.83 -43.64 26.99
N VAL A 451 11.04 -44.03 28.25
CA VAL A 451 12.06 -43.51 29.20
C VAL A 451 12.56 -44.70 30.05
N PRO A 452 13.83 -44.75 30.48
CA PRO A 452 14.15 -44.52 31.92
C PRO A 452 15.55 -43.90 32.16
N GLY A 453 15.94 -43.39 33.34
CA GLY A 453 15.28 -43.05 34.63
C GLY A 453 15.85 -41.69 35.12
N PHE A 454 16.29 -41.40 36.35
CA PHE A 454 16.14 -41.82 37.77
C PHE A 454 16.85 -40.68 38.59
N PHE A 455 16.64 -40.34 39.86
CA PHE A 455 15.97 -40.99 41.01
C PHE A 455 15.16 -39.95 41.85
N MET A 456 15.30 -39.89 43.19
CA MET A 456 14.60 -38.97 44.12
C MET A 456 15.56 -38.31 45.13
N GLY A 457 15.17 -37.16 45.71
CA GLY A 457 15.72 -36.63 46.96
C GLY A 457 15.22 -35.22 47.35
N HIS A 458 14.40 -35.10 48.40
CA HIS A 458 13.94 -33.81 48.97
C HIS A 458 14.83 -33.32 50.12
N SER A 459 15.02 -32.00 50.29
CA SER A 459 14.94 -31.27 51.58
C SER A 459 15.28 -29.77 51.45
N GLY A 460 14.51 -28.88 52.09
CA GLY A 460 15.05 -27.59 52.60
C GLY A 460 14.57 -26.28 51.94
N ARG A 461 13.79 -25.48 52.69
CA ARG A 461 13.36 -24.10 52.38
C ARG A 461 14.53 -23.10 52.31
N ILE A 462 14.34 -21.98 51.58
CA ILE A 462 14.10 -20.61 52.12
C ILE A 462 13.46 -19.71 51.03
N ARG A 463 12.83 -18.60 51.43
CA ARG A 463 11.95 -17.72 50.63
C ARG A 463 12.64 -16.45 50.10
N THR A 464 12.25 -16.01 48.90
CA THR A 464 11.98 -14.61 48.48
C THR A 464 11.00 -14.70 47.29
N SER A 465 9.71 -14.38 47.40
CA SER A 465 9.08 -13.05 47.42
C SER A 465 9.21 -12.26 46.12
N ASP A 466 8.41 -12.62 45.11
CA ASP A 466 8.00 -11.72 44.03
C ASP A 466 6.46 -11.68 43.98
N SER A 467 5.90 -10.49 44.15
CA SER A 467 4.46 -10.24 44.09
C SER A 467 4.10 -9.59 42.76
N LEU A 468 3.66 -10.40 41.80
CA LEU A 468 3.00 -9.89 40.59
C LEU A 468 1.65 -9.27 40.97
N SER A 469 1.53 -7.96 40.81
CA SER A 469 0.29 -7.22 41.08
C SER A 469 -0.73 -7.41 39.95
N SER A 470 -1.71 -8.28 40.22
CA SER A 470 -3.11 -8.15 39.83
C SER A 470 -3.45 -7.30 38.60
N PHE A 471 -3.56 -7.95 37.43
CA PHE A 471 -4.47 -7.45 36.38
C PHE A 471 -5.89 -7.84 36.77
N GLU A 472 -6.68 -6.89 37.30
CA GLU A 472 -8.10 -7.15 37.58
C GLU A 472 -8.88 -7.37 36.28
N GLN A 473 -9.35 -8.61 36.12
CA GLN A 473 -10.19 -9.00 35.00
C GLN A 473 -11.60 -8.43 35.18
N LEU A 474 -11.81 -7.19 34.75
CA LEU A 474 -13.11 -6.50 34.77
C LEU A 474 -14.17 -7.28 33.98
N SER A 475 -14.96 -8.09 34.68
CA SER A 475 -16.12 -8.78 34.14
C SER A 475 -17.27 -7.80 33.93
N ILE A 476 -17.28 -7.13 32.79
CA ILE A 476 -18.38 -6.24 32.39
C ILE A 476 -19.59 -7.09 31.98
N SER A 477 -20.68 -6.97 32.74
CA SER A 477 -21.98 -7.56 32.39
C SER A 477 -22.48 -7.01 31.05
N PRO A 478 -23.05 -7.84 30.15
CA PRO A 478 -23.54 -7.36 28.86
C PRO A 478 -24.76 -6.43 29.05
N PRO A 479 -24.79 -5.23 28.43
CA PRO A 479 -25.91 -4.29 28.58
C PRO A 479 -27.12 -4.71 27.73
N GLU A 480 -28.32 -4.49 28.27
CA GLU A 480 -29.59 -4.93 27.68
C GLU A 480 -30.11 -4.03 26.54
N SER A 481 -29.33 -3.76 25.48
CA SER A 481 -29.91 -3.27 24.21
C SER A 481 -29.04 -3.50 22.96
N PRO A 482 -29.64 -3.77 21.78
CA PRO A 482 -28.91 -3.82 20.51
C PRO A 482 -28.27 -2.48 20.09
N LEU A 483 -28.88 -1.36 20.48
CA LEU A 483 -28.47 0.00 20.10
C LEU A 483 -27.16 0.46 20.79
N GLY A 484 -26.92 0.03 22.03
CA GLY A 484 -25.65 0.34 22.71
C GLY A 484 -24.46 -0.38 22.07
N HIS A 485 -24.69 -1.59 21.53
CA HIS A 485 -23.63 -2.40 20.93
C HIS A 485 -23.15 -1.85 19.59
N THR A 486 -24.01 -1.18 18.81
CA THR A 486 -23.60 -0.51 17.57
C THR A 486 -22.79 0.76 17.84
N HIS A 487 -23.16 1.57 18.84
CA HIS A 487 -22.42 2.79 19.19
C HIS A 487 -20.99 2.49 19.66
N MET A 488 -20.82 1.53 20.58
CA MET A 488 -19.49 1.15 21.06
C MET A 488 -18.61 0.56 19.95
N VAL A 489 -19.19 -0.21 19.03
CA VAL A 489 -18.46 -0.71 17.85
C VAL A 489 -18.09 0.42 16.89
N GLU A 490 -18.97 1.38 16.64
CA GLU A 490 -18.65 2.56 15.84
C GLU A 490 -17.57 3.45 16.48
N GLU A 491 -17.56 3.62 17.81
CA GLU A 491 -16.50 4.34 18.52
C GLU A 491 -15.16 3.59 18.45
N LEU A 492 -15.14 2.28 18.70
CA LEU A 492 -13.94 1.45 18.56
C LEU A 492 -13.42 1.42 17.11
N ILE A 493 -14.30 1.50 16.11
CA ILE A 493 -13.93 1.63 14.70
C ILE A 493 -13.35 3.03 14.41
N LYS A 494 -13.95 4.12 14.94
CA LYS A 494 -13.40 5.48 14.82
C LYS A 494 -12.02 5.60 15.48
N MET A 495 -11.82 5.02 16.66
CA MET A 495 -10.52 4.99 17.36
C MET A 495 -9.45 4.19 16.60
N LYS A 496 -9.85 3.24 15.75
CA LYS A 496 -8.92 2.43 14.93
C LYS A 496 -8.73 2.98 13.52
N ALA A 497 -9.66 3.79 13.02
CA ALA A 497 -9.53 4.48 11.75
C ALA A 497 -8.23 5.31 11.70
N ARG A 498 -7.58 5.28 10.54
CA ARG A 498 -6.50 6.20 10.17
C ARG A 498 -7.08 7.13 9.11
N PRO A 499 -7.58 8.31 9.52
CA PRO A 499 -8.17 9.28 8.64
C PRO A 499 -7.09 10.17 8.04
N SER A 500 -7.36 10.68 6.85
CA SER A 500 -6.45 11.54 6.08
C SER A 500 -6.29 12.98 6.64
N ASP A 501 -6.55 13.23 7.94
CA ASP A 501 -6.46 14.56 8.60
C ASP A 501 -5.61 14.55 9.87
N MET A 502 -4.90 15.67 10.10
CA MET A 502 -3.98 15.87 11.22
C MET A 502 -4.68 15.84 12.58
N HIS A 503 -5.87 16.43 12.72
CA HIS A 503 -6.53 16.57 14.02
C HIS A 503 -6.89 15.20 14.61
N THR A 504 -7.40 14.31 13.76
CA THR A 504 -7.84 12.99 14.16
C THR A 504 -6.68 12.00 14.21
N GLU A 505 -5.69 12.06 13.31
CA GLU A 505 -4.44 11.28 13.41
C GLU A 505 -3.67 11.62 14.69
N LYS A 506 -3.60 12.90 15.10
CA LYS A 506 -2.94 13.34 16.35
C LYS A 506 -3.57 12.74 17.63
N SER A 507 -4.83 12.31 17.58
CA SER A 507 -5.51 11.67 18.72
C SER A 507 -5.10 10.21 18.97
N ARG A 508 -4.27 9.63 18.09
CA ARG A 508 -3.78 8.25 18.17
C ARG A 508 -2.58 8.12 19.13
N ASN A 509 -2.04 6.90 19.26
CA ASN A 509 -0.88 6.62 20.09
C ASN A 509 0.32 7.51 19.68
N PRO A 510 0.84 8.40 20.55
CA PRO A 510 1.93 9.30 20.22
C PRO A 510 3.28 8.59 19.97
N ASP A 511 3.39 7.30 20.28
CA ASP A 511 4.57 6.48 19.98
C ASP A 511 4.51 5.86 18.56
N GLU A 512 3.35 5.88 17.89
CA GLU A 512 3.20 5.33 16.54
C GLU A 512 3.83 6.27 15.49
N ILE A 513 4.43 5.69 14.44
CA ILE A 513 4.91 6.46 13.28
C ILE A 513 3.69 6.87 12.44
N SER A 514 3.48 8.18 12.29
CA SER A 514 2.46 8.73 11.39
C SER A 514 3.00 8.82 9.97
N ILE A 515 2.46 7.98 9.09
CA ILE A 515 2.73 8.03 7.65
C ILE A 515 2.18 9.35 7.08
N LEU A 516 1.02 9.82 7.57
CA LEU A 516 0.44 11.10 7.19
C LEU A 516 1.39 12.27 7.51
N GLY A 517 2.04 12.25 8.67
CA GLY A 517 3.10 13.20 9.01
C GLY A 517 4.25 13.21 7.99
N HIS A 518 4.71 12.05 7.53
CA HIS A 518 5.74 11.96 6.48
C HIS A 518 5.25 12.43 5.10
N VAL A 519 3.97 12.23 4.76
CA VAL A 519 3.36 12.78 3.54
C VAL A 519 3.36 14.31 3.58
N HIS A 520 3.01 14.92 4.72
CA HIS A 520 3.11 16.37 4.89
C HIS A 520 4.55 16.90 4.88
N LEU A 521 5.50 16.18 5.48
CA LEU A 521 6.92 16.54 5.38
C LEU A 521 7.40 16.52 3.92
N ASP A 522 7.00 15.52 3.13
CA ASP A 522 7.35 15.47 1.70
C ASP A 522 6.62 16.57 0.88
N LEU A 523 5.42 16.99 1.26
CA LEU A 523 4.79 18.21 0.69
C LEU A 523 5.59 19.47 0.99
N ALA A 524 6.04 19.67 2.23
CA ALA A 524 6.86 20.83 2.60
C ALA A 524 8.15 20.89 1.77
N LYS A 525 8.83 19.75 1.61
CA LYS A 525 10.01 19.61 0.74
C LYS A 525 9.70 19.91 -0.72
N TYR A 526 8.56 19.46 -1.24
CA TYR A 526 8.17 19.74 -2.61
C TYR A 526 7.88 21.22 -2.87
N HIS A 527 7.25 21.92 -1.91
CA HIS A 527 7.11 23.37 -1.99
C HIS A 527 8.49 24.05 -1.97
N GLU A 528 9.38 23.74 -1.03
CA GLU A 528 10.72 24.35 -0.94
C GLU A 528 11.56 24.21 -2.23
N ILE A 529 11.55 23.04 -2.89
CA ILE A 529 12.29 22.85 -4.15
C ILE A 529 11.57 23.44 -5.38
N GLY A 530 10.52 24.24 -5.20
CA GLY A 530 9.74 24.86 -6.27
C GLY A 530 8.98 23.87 -7.16
N ARG A 531 8.68 22.66 -6.67
CA ARG A 531 8.10 21.57 -7.49
C ARG A 531 6.75 21.93 -8.11
N PHE A 532 6.00 22.79 -7.44
CA PHE A 532 4.64 23.18 -7.81
C PHE A 532 4.56 24.58 -8.46
N ASN A 533 5.71 25.19 -8.75
CA ASN A 533 5.76 26.49 -9.43
C ASN A 533 5.30 26.37 -10.89
N ASP A 534 4.45 27.30 -11.34
CA ASP A 534 4.08 27.41 -12.76
C ASP A 534 5.30 27.78 -13.65
N ASP A 535 6.25 28.54 -13.11
CA ASP A 535 7.53 28.85 -13.74
C ASP A 535 8.67 28.03 -13.11
N PRO A 536 9.23 27.02 -13.80
CA PRO A 536 10.32 26.20 -13.29
C PRO A 536 11.68 26.92 -13.25
N THR A 537 11.74 28.20 -13.66
CA THR A 537 12.92 29.06 -13.52
C THR A 537 12.83 30.02 -12.33
N SER A 538 11.70 30.06 -11.63
CA SER A 538 11.52 30.84 -10.40
C SER A 538 12.16 30.14 -9.19
N GLU A 539 13.04 30.85 -8.50
CA GLU A 539 13.56 30.47 -7.17
C GLU A 539 12.56 30.81 -6.04
N GLU A 540 11.54 31.64 -6.30
CA GLU A 540 10.45 31.88 -5.33
C GLU A 540 9.51 30.68 -5.27
N TYR A 541 9.11 30.28 -4.05
CA TYR A 541 8.19 29.18 -3.79
C TYR A 541 7.12 29.56 -2.75
N ASP A 542 6.08 28.75 -2.60
CA ASP A 542 5.01 28.97 -1.61
C ASP A 542 5.49 28.61 -0.19
N LYS A 543 6.13 29.60 0.45
CA LYS A 543 6.60 29.54 1.85
C LYS A 543 5.46 29.30 2.84
N GLU A 544 4.26 29.80 2.57
CA GLU A 544 3.12 29.63 3.48
C GLU A 544 2.62 28.18 3.46
N ALA A 545 2.54 27.55 2.29
CA ALA A 545 2.20 26.13 2.15
C ALA A 545 3.31 25.23 2.72
N ALA A 546 4.58 25.55 2.49
CA ALA A 546 5.70 24.80 3.04
C ALA A 546 5.71 24.83 4.59
N LEU A 547 5.55 26.03 5.18
CA LEU A 547 5.42 26.22 6.63
C LEU A 547 4.15 25.55 7.20
N PHE A 548 3.04 25.54 6.45
CA PHE A 548 1.80 24.88 6.86
C PHE A 548 2.00 23.37 7.00
N HIS A 549 2.61 22.71 6.01
CA HIS A 549 2.79 21.27 6.04
C HIS A 549 3.88 20.81 7.01
N ILE A 550 5.00 21.53 7.17
CA ILE A 550 6.02 21.15 8.15
C ILE A 550 5.49 21.25 9.58
N LYS A 551 4.62 22.24 9.87
CA LYS A 551 3.89 22.34 11.14
C LYS A 551 2.97 21.14 11.37
N ILE A 552 2.25 20.68 10.35
CA ILE A 552 1.46 19.45 10.45
C ILE A 552 2.34 18.23 10.71
N ALA A 553 3.47 18.08 10.00
CA ALA A 553 4.40 16.97 10.21
C ALA A 553 4.97 16.95 11.64
N ALA A 554 5.29 18.12 12.19
CA ALA A 554 5.70 18.28 13.59
C ALA A 554 4.56 17.97 14.58
N GLU A 555 3.32 18.38 14.29
CA GLU A 555 2.14 18.02 15.07
C GLU A 555 1.85 16.52 15.08
N LEU A 556 2.21 15.82 14.01
CA LEU A 556 2.19 14.37 13.88
C LEU A 556 3.52 13.69 14.31
N MET A 557 4.33 14.41 15.09
CA MET A 557 5.54 13.94 15.78
C MET A 557 6.64 13.36 14.87
N VAL A 558 6.75 13.87 13.64
CA VAL A 558 7.87 13.55 12.74
C VAL A 558 9.13 14.29 13.20
N VAL A 559 10.13 13.53 13.66
CA VAL A 559 11.39 14.05 14.25
C VAL A 559 12.07 15.08 13.35
N GLU A 560 12.19 14.79 12.05
CA GLU A 560 12.81 15.71 11.08
C GLU A 560 12.12 17.09 11.07
N ALA A 561 10.79 17.13 11.10
CA ALA A 561 10.01 18.38 11.15
C ALA A 561 10.10 19.08 12.51
N LEU A 562 10.16 18.33 13.61
CA LEU A 562 10.37 18.87 14.96
C LEU A 562 11.74 19.55 15.07
N VAL A 563 12.81 18.93 14.57
CA VAL A 563 14.17 19.47 14.58
C VAL A 563 14.27 20.72 13.69
N THR A 564 13.75 20.69 12.46
CA THR A 564 13.72 21.89 11.60
C THR A 564 13.02 23.06 12.27
N LEU A 565 11.80 22.86 12.82
CA LEU A 565 11.07 23.94 13.46
C LEU A 565 11.76 24.41 14.75
N SER A 566 12.33 23.50 15.55
CA SER A 566 13.10 23.88 16.72
C SER A 566 14.27 24.80 16.34
N ASN A 567 15.08 24.40 15.36
CA ASN A 567 16.22 25.16 14.91
C ASN A 567 15.81 26.52 14.32
N LEU A 568 14.75 26.56 13.50
CA LEU A 568 14.19 27.79 12.93
C LEU A 568 13.77 28.81 14.01
N TYR A 569 13.06 28.35 15.04
CA TYR A 569 12.60 29.21 16.14
C TYR A 569 13.72 29.58 17.13
N LEU A 570 14.80 28.79 17.20
CA LEU A 570 15.99 29.06 18.03
C LEU A 570 17.10 29.82 17.26
N GLY A 571 16.87 30.24 16.02
CA GLY A 571 17.86 30.96 15.20
C GLY A 571 19.10 30.13 14.83
N LEU A 572 18.97 28.80 14.81
CA LEU A 572 20.04 27.85 14.47
C LEU A 572 20.00 27.45 12.99
N PRO A 573 21.07 26.90 12.42
CA PRO A 573 21.03 26.25 11.11
C PRO A 573 20.00 25.10 11.06
N HIS A 574 19.25 25.02 9.96
CA HIS A 574 18.26 23.96 9.68
C HIS A 574 18.35 23.52 8.22
N ASP A 575 17.95 22.28 7.93
CA ASP A 575 18.11 21.66 6.60
C ASP A 575 16.97 21.95 5.61
N LEU A 576 15.84 22.44 6.10
CA LEU A 576 14.64 22.77 5.32
C LEU A 576 14.16 24.18 5.66
N LEU A 577 13.60 24.86 4.67
CA LEU A 577 13.15 26.26 4.71
C LEU A 577 14.30 27.23 5.05
N THR A 578 15.50 26.94 4.55
CA THR A 578 16.78 27.63 4.89
C THR A 578 16.77 29.15 4.73
N ASP A 579 15.86 29.68 3.92
CA ASP A 579 15.69 31.09 3.60
C ASP A 579 14.56 31.78 4.41
N ILE A 580 13.99 31.08 5.39
CA ILE A 580 13.05 31.61 6.37
C ILE A 580 13.79 31.84 7.68
N THR A 581 13.58 33.01 8.29
CA THR A 581 14.08 33.35 9.62
C THR A 581 12.94 33.83 10.51
N VAL A 582 13.11 33.67 11.81
CA VAL A 582 12.17 34.13 12.85
C VAL A 582 12.90 35.15 13.73
N GLU A 583 12.19 36.17 14.22
CA GLU A 583 12.78 37.15 15.14
C GLU A 583 13.19 36.49 16.46
N ASP A 584 14.41 36.75 16.92
CA ASP A 584 14.93 36.23 18.18
C ASP A 584 14.26 36.94 19.37
N THR A 585 13.16 36.36 19.86
CA THR A 585 12.36 36.83 20.99
C THR A 585 12.18 35.71 22.01
N PRO A 586 11.99 36.00 23.31
CA PRO A 586 11.78 34.97 24.32
C PRO A 586 10.62 34.03 23.98
N ASP A 587 9.49 34.57 23.50
CA ASP A 587 8.31 33.81 23.07
C ASP A 587 8.63 32.85 21.91
N ASN A 588 9.46 33.27 20.95
CA ASN A 588 9.89 32.41 19.83
C ASN A 588 10.89 31.34 20.29
N GLN A 589 11.82 31.68 21.20
CA GLN A 589 12.72 30.70 21.82
C GLN A 589 11.92 29.62 22.58
N ASP A 590 10.88 30.00 23.32
CA ASP A 590 9.99 29.04 24.01
C ASP A 590 9.29 28.08 23.05
N ILE A 591 8.84 28.56 21.88
CA ILE A 591 8.29 27.71 20.80
C ILE A 591 9.37 26.74 20.28
N GLY A 592 10.59 27.23 20.07
CA GLY A 592 11.72 26.44 19.60
C GLY A 592 12.14 25.35 20.60
N LEU A 593 12.13 25.67 21.90
CA LEU A 593 12.36 24.72 23.00
C LEU A 593 11.26 23.66 23.08
N ALA A 594 9.99 24.03 22.92
CA ALA A 594 8.88 23.08 22.92
C ALA A 594 8.98 22.06 21.77
N TYR A 595 9.47 22.47 20.60
CA TYR A 595 9.79 21.52 19.52
C TYR A 595 11.03 20.68 19.83
N LEU A 596 12.07 21.25 20.45
CA LEU A 596 13.29 20.55 20.85
C LEU A 596 12.99 19.43 21.86
N GLU A 597 12.16 19.73 22.87
CA GLU A 597 11.73 18.77 23.88
C GLU A 597 10.91 17.63 23.26
N ARG A 598 10.02 17.93 22.31
CA ARG A 598 9.27 16.91 21.56
C ARG A 598 10.17 16.02 20.71
N ALA A 599 11.23 16.57 20.09
CA ALA A 599 12.21 15.79 19.34
C ALA A 599 13.05 14.91 20.27
N ALA A 600 13.54 15.46 21.37
CA ALA A 600 14.26 14.75 22.43
C ALA A 600 13.41 13.61 23.04
N ALA A 601 12.13 13.86 23.32
CA ALA A 601 11.18 12.87 23.81
C ALA A 601 10.91 11.74 22.81
N ARG A 602 11.01 12.01 21.50
CA ARG A 602 10.91 11.01 20.42
C ARG A 602 12.22 10.25 20.15
N GLY A 603 13.25 10.44 20.96
CA GLY A 603 14.49 9.66 20.88
C GLY A 603 15.59 10.28 20.03
N ASP A 604 15.50 11.55 19.61
CA ASP A 604 16.64 12.18 18.95
C ASP A 604 17.72 12.59 19.96
N ARG A 605 18.84 11.85 19.95
CA ARG A 605 19.99 12.07 20.84
C ARG A 605 20.57 13.49 20.70
N HIS A 606 20.57 14.07 19.49
CA HIS A 606 21.08 15.43 19.29
C HIS A 606 20.20 16.46 19.99
N SER A 607 18.88 16.35 19.84
CA SER A 607 17.89 17.18 20.55
C SER A 607 17.97 17.03 22.06
N MET A 608 18.20 15.81 22.58
CA MET A 608 18.41 15.59 24.03
C MET A 608 19.62 16.39 24.55
N ILE A 609 20.76 16.31 23.85
CA ILE A 609 21.99 17.01 24.24
C ILE A 609 21.82 18.52 24.09
N ALA A 610 21.23 18.96 22.97
CA ALA A 610 20.96 20.37 22.69
C ALA A 610 20.02 21.00 23.71
N LEU A 611 19.02 20.27 24.22
CA LEU A 611 18.12 20.73 25.28
C LEU A 611 18.84 20.76 26.63
N ALA A 612 19.58 19.71 26.98
CA ALA A 612 20.37 19.64 28.21
C ALA A 612 21.39 20.78 28.32
N GLN A 613 22.12 21.09 27.23
CA GLN A 613 23.07 22.20 27.17
C GLN A 613 22.43 23.57 27.38
N ARG A 614 21.19 23.79 26.94
CA ARG A 614 20.45 25.04 27.16
C ARG A 614 20.05 25.19 28.63
N LEU A 615 19.49 24.13 29.21
CA LEU A 615 19.09 24.07 30.63
C LEU A 615 20.30 24.19 31.59
N ASP A 616 21.47 23.74 31.17
CA ASP A 616 22.77 23.89 31.86
C ASP A 616 23.32 25.33 31.74
N THR A 617 23.54 25.80 30.50
CA THR A 617 24.23 27.07 30.22
C THR A 617 23.34 28.31 30.42
N GLY A 618 22.03 28.18 30.29
CA GLY A 618 21.06 29.29 30.28
C GLY A 618 20.95 30.02 28.95
N LEU A 619 21.64 29.56 27.90
CA LEU A 619 21.64 30.21 26.59
C LEU A 619 20.42 29.74 25.77
N GLY A 620 19.64 30.69 25.23
CA GLY A 620 18.49 30.37 24.39
C GLY A 620 17.36 29.65 25.12
N LEU A 621 17.13 29.99 26.40
CA LEU A 621 16.06 29.42 27.23
C LEU A 621 14.72 30.18 27.15
N GLY A 622 14.59 31.22 26.33
CA GLY A 622 13.35 31.98 26.20
C GLY A 622 12.95 32.65 27.52
N THR A 623 11.79 32.27 28.06
CA THR A 623 11.32 32.73 29.38
C THR A 623 11.69 31.77 30.51
N GLN A 624 12.33 30.64 30.22
CA GLN A 624 12.69 29.60 31.18
C GLN A 624 13.98 29.92 31.94
N GLU A 625 14.10 29.41 33.16
CA GLU A 625 15.33 29.48 33.96
C GLU A 625 16.18 28.22 33.80
N LYS A 626 17.46 28.30 34.16
CA LYS A 626 18.36 27.15 34.22
C LYS A 626 17.82 26.07 35.15
N ASN A 627 17.90 24.81 34.72
CA ASN A 627 17.47 23.68 35.52
C ASN A 627 18.43 22.50 35.34
N TRP A 628 19.36 22.35 36.27
CA TRP A 628 20.38 21.31 36.23
C TRP A 628 19.82 19.92 36.52
N ALA A 629 18.77 19.82 37.35
CA ALA A 629 18.08 18.56 37.61
C ALA A 629 17.43 17.99 36.33
N VAL A 630 16.77 18.83 35.52
CA VAL A 630 16.18 18.43 34.23
C VAL A 630 17.26 18.18 33.17
N ALA A 631 18.29 19.04 33.10
CA ALA A 631 19.40 18.87 32.17
C ALA A 631 20.11 17.50 32.34
N ILE A 632 20.34 17.07 33.58
CA ILE A 632 20.97 15.79 33.88
C ILE A 632 20.14 14.59 33.40
N ASN A 633 18.81 14.66 33.48
CA ASN A 633 17.91 13.60 32.97
C ASN A 633 18.08 13.44 31.44
N TRP A 634 18.16 14.56 30.71
CA TRP A 634 18.38 14.54 29.27
C TRP A 634 19.81 14.08 28.89
N TYR A 635 20.84 14.48 29.64
CA TYR A 635 22.19 13.95 29.45
C TYR A 635 22.25 12.43 29.72
N ASP A 636 21.63 11.93 30.80
CA ASP A 636 21.56 10.50 31.14
C ASP A 636 20.81 9.68 30.06
N ARG A 637 19.71 10.21 29.52
CA ARG A 637 19.03 9.62 28.35
C ARG A 637 19.96 9.56 27.12
N ALA A 638 20.64 10.66 26.80
CA ALA A 638 21.54 10.73 25.65
C ALA A 638 22.78 9.81 25.77
N ILE A 639 23.26 9.58 27.00
CA ILE A 639 24.34 8.63 27.33
C ILE A 639 23.86 7.19 27.13
N ARG A 640 22.65 6.85 27.61
CA ARG A 640 22.08 5.49 27.48
C ARG A 640 21.82 5.07 26.04
N MET A 641 21.61 6.02 25.13
CA MET A 641 21.44 5.78 23.69
C MET A 641 22.77 5.49 22.97
N HIS A 642 23.64 4.66 23.57
CA HIS A 642 24.92 4.25 23.00
C HIS A 642 24.75 3.77 21.56
N THR A 643 25.33 4.51 20.61
CA THR A 643 25.45 4.06 19.23
C THR A 643 26.51 2.97 19.16
N GLU A 644 26.17 1.80 18.60
CA GLU A 644 27.10 0.66 18.47
C GLU A 644 28.41 1.02 17.71
N GLU A 645 28.38 2.12 16.95
CA GLU A 645 29.50 2.71 16.22
C GLU A 645 30.55 3.41 17.11
N GLU A 646 30.25 3.79 18.37
CA GLU A 646 31.24 4.36 19.32
C GLU A 646 32.39 3.38 19.63
N SER A 647 32.19 2.07 19.42
CA SER A 647 33.20 1.02 19.65
C SER A 647 34.04 0.70 18.41
N GLY A 648 33.72 1.26 17.24
CA GLY A 648 34.04 0.67 15.93
C GLY A 648 34.87 1.51 14.95
N GLY A 649 35.47 2.63 15.35
CA GLY A 649 36.26 3.42 14.40
C GLY A 649 37.12 4.51 15.03
N CYS A 650 38.43 4.49 14.74
CA CYS A 650 39.22 5.72 14.85
C CYS A 650 38.72 6.73 13.81
N ASP A 651 38.59 8.00 14.23
CA ASP A 651 38.22 9.17 13.40
C ASP A 651 36.72 9.49 13.20
N GLY A 652 35.83 8.97 14.06
CA GLY A 652 34.47 9.50 14.21
C GLY A 652 34.45 10.84 14.98
N ASN A 653 34.30 11.97 14.27
CA ASN A 653 34.14 13.30 14.90
C ASN A 653 32.72 13.47 15.47
N TYR A 654 32.44 12.82 16.59
CA TYR A 654 31.28 13.14 17.42
C TYR A 654 31.54 14.45 18.15
N ASP A 655 30.74 15.48 17.91
CA ASP A 655 30.87 16.76 18.64
C ASP A 655 30.57 16.59 20.14
N HIS A 656 29.77 15.58 20.50
CA HIS A 656 29.34 15.28 21.87
C HIS A 656 29.50 13.78 22.22
N PRO A 657 30.74 13.32 22.45
CA PRO A 657 31.04 11.96 22.88
C PRO A 657 30.61 11.72 24.34
N THR A 658 30.24 10.48 24.64
CA THR A 658 29.66 10.08 25.94
C THR A 658 30.50 10.51 27.16
N TYR A 659 31.84 10.43 27.07
CA TYR A 659 32.73 10.84 28.16
C TYR A 659 32.69 12.35 28.50
N LEU A 660 32.39 13.23 27.52
CA LEU A 660 32.24 14.67 27.79
C LEU A 660 30.92 14.95 28.52
N LEU A 661 29.84 14.25 28.17
CA LEU A 661 28.55 14.37 28.84
C LEU A 661 28.64 13.93 30.31
N MET A 662 29.26 12.78 30.57
CA MET A 662 29.51 12.27 31.93
C MET A 662 30.31 13.27 32.78
N SER A 663 31.41 13.81 32.22
CA SER A 663 32.23 14.79 32.94
C SER A 663 31.48 16.10 33.26
N ARG A 664 30.59 16.56 32.38
CA ARG A 664 29.77 17.75 32.65
C ARG A 664 28.73 17.49 33.74
N GLN A 665 28.08 16.31 33.73
CA GLN A 665 27.20 15.90 34.82
C GLN A 665 27.94 15.83 36.16
N ALA A 666 29.20 15.36 36.17
CA ALA A 666 30.03 15.32 37.38
C ALA A 666 30.31 16.71 37.94
N GLU A 667 30.70 17.68 37.09
CA GLU A 667 30.86 19.09 37.49
C GLU A 667 29.57 19.65 38.11
N MET A 668 28.41 19.41 37.49
CA MET A 668 27.11 19.87 38.00
C MET A 668 26.79 19.26 39.38
N TYR A 669 27.05 17.95 39.59
CA TYR A 669 26.84 17.31 40.88
C TYR A 669 27.83 17.77 41.96
N ARG A 670 29.07 18.13 41.59
CA ARG A 670 30.08 18.66 42.52
C ARG A 670 29.75 20.08 42.98
N GLU A 671 29.23 20.93 42.09
CA GLU A 671 28.85 22.31 42.42
C GLU A 671 27.47 22.38 43.12
N GLY A 672 26.45 21.73 42.57
CA GLY A 672 25.05 21.90 43.00
C GLY A 672 24.46 23.28 42.63
N GLY A 673 23.13 23.39 42.71
CA GLY A 673 22.38 24.60 42.30
C GLY A 673 21.40 24.33 41.15
N PHE A 674 20.59 25.33 40.80
CA PHE A 674 19.59 25.25 39.73
C PHE A 674 18.70 23.98 39.83
N GLU A 675 18.07 23.84 41.00
CA GLU A 675 17.27 22.68 41.45
C GLU A 675 18.04 21.36 41.68
N LEU A 676 19.34 21.31 41.41
CA LEU A 676 20.20 20.17 41.73
C LEU A 676 20.80 20.27 43.13
N VAL A 677 20.74 19.19 43.90
CA VAL A 677 21.43 19.05 45.20
C VAL A 677 22.89 18.64 44.96
N LYS A 678 23.84 19.28 45.66
CA LYS A 678 25.27 18.90 45.66
C LYS A 678 25.40 17.43 46.10
N GLN A 679 26.13 16.62 45.34
CA GLN A 679 26.40 15.20 45.62
C GLN A 679 27.85 14.86 45.22
N PRO A 680 28.87 15.23 46.03
CA PRO A 680 30.28 15.07 45.64
C PRO A 680 30.65 13.62 45.34
N GLY A 681 30.15 12.66 46.13
CA GLY A 681 30.39 11.23 45.87
C GLY A 681 29.90 10.76 44.49
N ARG A 682 28.72 11.25 44.05
CA ARG A 682 28.18 10.97 42.71
C ARG A 682 28.97 11.67 41.60
N ALA A 683 29.55 12.83 41.88
CA ALA A 683 30.48 13.47 40.97
C ALA A 683 31.77 12.64 40.82
N GLY A 684 32.31 12.08 41.91
CA GLY A 684 33.46 11.17 41.87
C GLY A 684 33.22 9.93 41.01
N ASP A 685 32.06 9.29 41.18
CA ASP A 685 31.64 8.16 40.34
C ASP A 685 31.57 8.53 38.85
N LEU A 686 30.96 9.68 38.52
CA LEU A 686 30.80 10.14 37.14
C LEU A 686 32.12 10.61 36.51
N PHE A 687 33.02 11.24 37.27
CA PHE A 687 34.36 11.56 36.80
C PHE A 687 35.19 10.31 36.53
N SER A 688 35.07 9.28 37.37
CA SER A 688 35.72 7.98 37.13
C SER A 688 35.19 7.28 35.88
N ALA A 689 33.86 7.22 35.72
CA ALA A 689 33.23 6.67 34.52
C ALA A 689 33.61 7.45 33.24
N ALA A 690 33.67 8.79 33.32
CA ALA A 690 34.16 9.63 32.24
C ALA A 690 35.64 9.37 31.91
N ALA A 691 36.48 9.16 32.92
CA ALA A 691 37.89 8.84 32.75
C ALA A 691 38.10 7.47 32.08
N ASP A 692 37.38 6.44 32.51
CA ASP A 692 37.41 5.10 31.91
C ASP A 692 36.98 5.15 30.43
N ALA A 693 35.85 5.81 30.13
CA ALA A 693 35.34 5.98 28.78
C ALA A 693 36.31 6.80 27.90
N ALA A 694 36.94 7.84 28.45
CA ALA A 694 37.96 8.61 27.75
C ALA A 694 39.23 7.81 27.48
N MET A 695 39.65 6.96 28.42
CA MET A 695 40.81 6.09 28.27
C MET A 695 40.55 5.02 27.18
N ALA A 696 39.36 4.43 27.16
CA ALA A 696 38.91 3.53 26.10
C ALA A 696 38.89 4.24 24.72
N ALA A 697 38.47 5.51 24.66
CA ALA A 697 38.52 6.35 23.46
C ALA A 697 39.94 6.91 23.12
N GLY A 698 41.00 6.43 23.79
CA GLY A 698 42.39 6.82 23.55
C GLY A 698 42.76 8.24 24.04
N LYS A 699 41.91 8.91 24.82
CA LYS A 699 42.10 10.28 25.31
C LYS A 699 42.80 10.32 26.69
N GLY A 700 43.87 9.53 26.87
CA GLY A 700 44.49 9.30 28.19
C GLY A 700 44.93 10.55 28.99
N ARG A 701 45.29 11.67 28.33
CA ARG A 701 45.55 12.94 29.04
C ARG A 701 44.32 13.51 29.73
N LEU A 702 43.14 13.32 29.12
CA LEU A 702 41.85 13.78 29.62
C LEU A 702 41.33 12.82 30.70
N ALA A 703 41.52 11.51 30.51
CA ALA A 703 41.25 10.50 31.53
C ALA A 703 41.99 10.79 32.84
N ASN A 704 43.31 11.04 32.79
CA ASN A 704 44.09 11.41 33.97
C ASN A 704 43.59 12.68 34.67
N LYS A 705 43.06 13.66 33.91
CA LYS A 705 42.47 14.89 34.46
C LYS A 705 41.18 14.58 35.23
N TRP A 706 40.37 13.64 34.74
CA TRP A 706 39.12 13.24 35.38
C TRP A 706 39.30 12.28 36.55
N TYR A 707 40.26 11.34 36.51
CA TYR A 707 40.62 10.59 37.72
C TYR A 707 41.06 11.52 38.86
N MET A 708 41.86 12.56 38.57
CA MET A 708 42.25 13.55 39.57
C MET A 708 41.04 14.31 40.15
N MET A 709 40.08 14.72 39.31
CA MET A 709 38.84 15.35 39.78
C MET A 709 37.89 14.38 40.50
N ALA A 710 37.99 13.06 40.26
CA ALA A 710 37.23 12.06 41.00
C ALA A 710 37.73 11.94 42.44
N GLU A 711 39.06 11.83 42.62
CA GLU A 711 39.70 11.82 43.94
C GLU A 711 39.39 13.11 44.73
N GLU A 712 39.45 14.29 44.07
CA GLU A 712 39.03 15.55 44.70
C GLU A 712 37.55 15.55 45.13
N ALA A 713 36.65 15.00 44.31
CA ALA A 713 35.22 14.97 44.61
C ALA A 713 34.84 13.93 45.69
N TRP A 714 35.62 12.86 45.85
CA TRP A 714 35.47 11.92 46.96
C TRP A 714 36.06 12.48 48.26
N ALA A 715 37.20 13.19 48.21
CA ALA A 715 37.77 13.86 49.38
C ALA A 715 36.79 14.90 49.99
N GLU A 716 36.03 15.62 49.16
CA GLU A 716 34.95 16.52 49.63
C GLU A 716 33.85 15.77 50.43
N VAL A 717 33.64 14.47 50.22
CA VAL A 717 32.69 13.68 51.04
C VAL A 717 33.29 13.39 52.41
N GLU A 718 34.58 13.03 52.48
CA GLU A 718 35.27 12.76 53.74
C GLU A 718 35.30 14.03 54.62
N GLU A 719 35.56 15.21 54.02
CA GLU A 719 35.50 16.50 54.72
C GLU A 719 34.08 16.86 55.20
N GLU A 720 33.04 16.64 54.38
CA GLU A 720 31.63 16.86 54.77
C GLU A 720 31.15 15.90 55.89
N GLU A 721 31.67 14.66 55.93
CA GLU A 721 31.37 13.69 57.00
C GLU A 721 32.08 14.05 58.32
N ASP A 722 33.35 14.47 58.27
CA ASP A 722 34.11 14.91 59.45
C ASP A 722 33.49 16.18 60.09
N GLU A 723 33.17 17.22 59.30
CA GLU A 723 32.51 18.45 59.80
C GLU A 723 31.14 18.14 60.45
N ALA A 724 30.37 17.21 59.87
CA ALA A 724 29.07 16.79 60.42
C ALA A 724 29.20 16.02 61.75
N THR A 725 30.37 15.43 62.05
CA THR A 725 30.65 14.85 63.37
C THR A 725 31.12 15.89 64.39
N GLU A 726 31.85 16.94 63.99
CA GLU A 726 32.28 18.02 64.90
C GLU A 726 31.12 18.95 65.31
N GLU A 727 30.11 19.20 64.46
CA GLU A 727 28.91 19.98 64.86
C GLU A 727 27.90 19.17 65.72
N GLY A 728 28.13 17.86 65.91
CA GLY A 728 27.25 16.95 66.64
C GLY A 728 27.59 16.72 68.12
N GLU A 729 28.77 17.18 68.60
CA GLU A 729 29.25 17.05 69.99
C GLU A 729 28.99 18.29 70.86
#